data_AF-A0A316YP16-F1
#
_entry.id   AF-A0A316YP16-F1
#
_cell.length_a   1.000
_cell.length_b   1.000
_cell.length_c   1.000
_cell.angle_alpha   90.00
_cell.angle_beta   90.00
_cell.angle_gamma   90.00
#
_symmetry.space_group_name_H-M   'P 1'
#
loop_
_entity.id
_entity.type
_entity.pdbx_description
1 polymer ?
#
loop_
_entity_poly.entity_id
_entity_poly.type
_entity_poly.pdbx_seq_one_letter_code
_entity_poly.pdbx_strand_id
1 'polypeptide(L)'
;MNGTDDIYDLVGIGFGPANLSLAIALQESKEISERGFRSTFIERQPGFAWHSSLLLPGSQLQVSPLKDLVTMRDPTSSFSFTNYLHSKNRLAAYINKEANIPSRREWSAYLAWAADRMSHAVSYGEEVITVEPVTTTELVTLASQSKDSESVEDDDESVRLLRVTSRKIATGDLTVRLARNITVAVGGLPKVPHQLVDIYQQYNHHLLASQQRMQSRIIHSGTYLPSLAQLEPKLREAETRRSSTRPLRFVVVGGGQSSCEMSLHLRKTFPTAHVALVFRASALVPSDDSPFVNAVAFDPDRTDVFWKRNESQRMAWLAEYRRTNYSVVRSDVLNELHTAVYDQDIDHERPWPNAEGPQTGSLTVLPSTQIDEASLLEDEEEETIQLRFSSTKGQRDNVAKEWRAKTQKVDALFLGTGFERRPRAMKFLEELHSYFPLLDEDASEKKRVLGFGQEREGSLWARVDEDDEDEQQEGDEDEQQQLEYQRHRTRGITRDYRLVSYLSDAFKQAPLPATPTTSLSSSIASSSRRVSQLTSLSSASSRNSSRDSSNVSSPSVTRRGSAAVSEPSSSRSSVTLHDDDGTALNTGRTSCAAAGGKKAASFEANMYFLGGNEATHGLSDSLLSIVAHRAGELTRSLLVQQQLQTRNASSGISSSAKDPNAAKIKIQHEDGSIEEAKLLAKNLARKLSVEPSFALEAQPQQLV
;
A
#
# COMPACT_ATOMS: atom_id res chain seq x y z
N MET A 1 27.84 3.57 27.52
CA MET A 1 27.50 3.77 26.10
C MET A 1 27.70 5.25 25.81
N ASN A 2 28.62 5.63 24.92
CA ASN A 2 28.80 7.04 24.54
C ASN A 2 27.64 7.45 23.63
N GLY A 3 26.67 8.19 24.17
CA GLY A 3 25.31 8.35 23.64
C GLY A 3 25.12 9.27 22.43
N THR A 4 26.15 9.67 21.69
CA THR A 4 26.04 10.70 20.62
C THR A 4 26.54 10.28 19.23
N ASP A 5 27.23 9.14 19.08
CA ASP A 5 27.85 8.76 17.79
C ASP A 5 26.97 7.93 16.83
N ASP A 6 25.76 7.50 17.20
CA ASP A 6 24.95 6.57 16.38
C ASP A 6 23.50 7.01 16.12
N ILE A 7 23.29 8.30 15.81
CA ILE A 7 22.00 8.75 15.26
C ILE A 7 22.01 8.49 13.74
N TYR A 8 21.05 7.68 13.29
CA TYR A 8 20.80 7.44 11.87
C TYR A 8 19.84 8.48 11.30
N ASP A 9 20.07 8.89 10.06
CA ASP A 9 19.07 9.63 9.30
C ASP A 9 17.89 8.73 8.95
N LEU A 10 18.13 7.44 8.68
CA LEU A 10 17.08 6.45 8.42
C LEU A 10 17.38 5.09 9.06
N VAL A 11 16.39 4.53 9.77
CA VAL A 11 16.35 3.09 10.11
C VAL A 11 15.18 2.42 9.39
N GLY A 12 15.48 1.48 8.49
CA GLY A 12 14.47 0.69 7.80
C GLY A 12 14.13 -0.61 8.52
N ILE A 13 12.85 -0.85 8.79
CA ILE A 13 12.33 -2.03 9.47
C ILE A 13 11.79 -3.02 8.42
N GLY A 14 12.42 -4.19 8.36
CA GLY A 14 12.26 -5.19 7.31
C GLY A 14 13.18 -4.93 6.13
N PHE A 15 13.69 -5.98 5.50
CA PHE A 15 14.56 -5.89 4.31
C PHE A 15 14.04 -6.74 3.15
N GLY A 16 12.71 -6.70 2.95
CA GLY A 16 12.07 -7.18 1.74
C GLY A 16 12.24 -6.21 0.56
N PRO A 17 11.61 -6.50 -0.60
CA PRO A 17 11.84 -5.75 -1.85
C PRO A 17 11.62 -4.24 -1.77
N ALA A 18 10.67 -3.76 -0.96
CA ALA A 18 10.41 -2.34 -0.80
C ALA A 18 11.61 -1.60 -0.17
N ASN A 19 12.12 -2.07 0.97
CA ASN A 19 13.28 -1.47 1.62
C ASN A 19 14.60 -1.80 0.91
N LEU A 20 14.70 -2.95 0.23
CA LEU A 20 15.84 -3.25 -0.64
C LEU A 20 15.93 -2.26 -1.81
N SER A 21 14.81 -1.98 -2.48
CA SER A 21 14.74 -0.97 -3.56
C SER A 21 15.09 0.42 -3.04
N LEU A 22 14.60 0.79 -1.84
CA LEU A 22 14.98 2.04 -1.17
C LEU A 22 16.48 2.11 -0.86
N ALA A 23 17.06 1.05 -0.30
CA ALA A 23 18.48 1.01 0.00
C ALA A 23 19.34 1.20 -1.26
N ILE A 24 18.95 0.57 -2.37
CA ILE A 24 19.62 0.75 -3.67
C ILE A 24 19.47 2.19 -4.16
N ALA A 25 18.27 2.78 -4.06
CA ALA A 25 18.04 4.16 -4.47
C ALA A 25 18.85 5.17 -3.65
N LEU A 26 18.99 4.94 -2.34
CA LEU A 26 19.85 5.75 -1.46
C LEU A 26 21.33 5.61 -1.86
N GLN A 27 21.81 4.38 -2.10
CA GLN A 27 23.20 4.14 -2.49
C GLN A 27 23.55 4.76 -3.85
N GLU A 28 22.64 4.72 -4.83
CA GLU A 28 22.87 5.29 -6.16
C GLU A 28 22.67 6.80 -6.23
N SER A 29 22.12 7.43 -5.18
CA SER A 29 21.91 8.87 -5.13
C SER A 29 23.19 9.60 -4.73
N LYS A 30 23.74 10.39 -5.68
CA LYS A 30 24.90 11.25 -5.43
C LYS A 30 24.65 12.26 -4.32
N GLU A 31 23.46 12.87 -4.29
CA GLU A 31 23.10 13.87 -3.30
C GLU A 31 23.05 13.28 -1.88
N ILE A 32 22.54 12.06 -1.71
CA ILE A 32 22.55 11.32 -0.44
C ILE A 32 23.99 11.06 0.01
N SER A 33 24.85 10.60 -0.90
CA SER A 33 26.27 10.34 -0.62
C SER A 33 27.04 11.61 -0.24
N GLU A 34 26.85 12.71 -0.96
CA GLU A 34 27.53 13.99 -0.71
C GLU A 34 27.13 14.61 0.64
N ARG A 35 25.92 14.31 1.13
CA ARG A 35 25.40 14.76 2.43
C ARG A 35 25.81 13.86 3.60
N GLY A 36 26.50 12.75 3.34
CA GLY A 36 26.88 11.78 4.39
C GLY A 36 25.67 11.15 5.09
N PHE A 37 24.56 10.97 4.37
CA PHE A 37 23.30 10.44 4.92
C PHE A 37 23.50 9.03 5.48
N ARG A 38 23.22 8.84 6.78
CA ARG A 38 23.39 7.57 7.48
C ARG A 38 22.11 6.76 7.46
N SER A 39 22.13 5.60 6.81
CA SER A 39 21.01 4.65 6.84
C SER A 39 21.44 3.25 7.25
N THR A 40 20.52 2.52 7.89
CA THR A 40 20.66 1.10 8.18
C THR A 40 19.30 0.41 8.11
N PHE A 41 19.29 -0.88 7.84
CA PHE A 41 18.09 -1.71 7.77
C PHE A 41 18.17 -2.88 8.76
N ILE A 42 17.04 -3.36 9.23
CA ILE A 42 16.92 -4.46 10.21
C ILE A 42 15.98 -5.52 9.63
N GLU A 43 16.43 -6.77 9.56
CA GLU A 43 15.63 -7.90 9.06
C GLU A 43 15.70 -9.09 10.01
N ARG A 44 14.53 -9.65 10.34
CA ARG A 44 14.43 -10.78 11.27
C ARG A 44 14.96 -12.07 10.69
N GLN A 45 14.86 -12.28 9.38
CA GLN A 45 15.42 -13.48 8.77
C GLN A 45 16.94 -13.45 8.82
N PRO A 46 17.62 -14.61 8.97
CA PRO A 46 19.08 -14.68 9.03
C PRO A 46 19.77 -14.34 7.70
N GLY A 47 19.00 -14.18 6.63
CA GLY A 47 19.45 -13.72 5.31
C GLY A 47 18.25 -13.32 4.45
N PHE A 48 18.51 -12.79 3.26
CA PHE A 48 17.42 -12.39 2.36
C PHE A 48 16.63 -13.61 1.85
N ALA A 49 15.31 -13.58 2.02
CA ALA A 49 14.41 -14.50 1.34
C ALA A 49 13.07 -13.83 1.01
N TRP A 50 12.67 -13.93 -0.26
CA TRP A 50 11.40 -13.39 -0.75
C TRP A 50 10.40 -14.52 -0.99
N HIS A 51 9.34 -14.57 -0.18
CA HIS A 51 8.28 -15.59 -0.25
C HIS A 51 8.80 -17.03 -0.42
N SER A 52 9.89 -17.39 0.27
CA SER A 52 10.49 -18.74 0.24
C SER A 52 9.46 -19.84 0.54
N SER A 53 8.45 -19.51 1.35
CA SER A 53 7.33 -20.37 1.72
C SER A 53 6.46 -20.86 0.56
N LEU A 54 6.46 -20.19 -0.59
CA LEU A 54 5.62 -20.52 -1.76
C LEU A 54 6.44 -20.62 -3.05
N LEU A 55 7.73 -20.93 -2.98
CA LEU A 55 8.57 -21.21 -4.16
C LEU A 55 8.26 -22.60 -4.76
N LEU A 56 7.00 -22.83 -5.08
CA LEU A 56 6.52 -24.10 -5.62
C LEU A 56 7.08 -24.35 -7.02
N PRO A 57 7.43 -25.60 -7.36
CA PRO A 57 7.89 -25.96 -8.70
C PRO A 57 6.93 -25.47 -9.78
N GLY A 58 7.47 -24.89 -10.85
CA GLY A 58 6.67 -24.37 -11.98
C GLY A 58 6.03 -23.01 -11.74
N SER A 59 6.05 -22.47 -10.52
CA SER A 59 5.40 -21.19 -10.25
C SER A 59 6.07 -19.99 -10.91
N GLN A 60 5.24 -19.15 -11.50
CA GLN A 60 5.66 -17.98 -12.27
C GLN A 60 5.41 -16.69 -11.49
N LEU A 61 6.19 -15.66 -11.80
CA LEU A 61 5.90 -14.31 -11.36
C LEU A 61 4.58 -13.83 -12.01
N GLN A 62 3.90 -12.86 -11.40
CA GLN A 62 2.67 -12.28 -11.95
C GLN A 62 2.86 -10.86 -12.46
N VAL A 63 4.12 -10.46 -12.69
CA VAL A 63 4.48 -9.12 -13.15
C VAL A 63 5.60 -9.19 -14.17
N SER A 64 5.65 -8.21 -15.08
CA SER A 64 6.75 -8.03 -16.02
C SER A 64 8.09 -7.92 -15.29
N PRO A 65 9.17 -8.55 -15.78
CA PRO A 65 10.51 -8.42 -15.20
C PRO A 65 11.06 -7.00 -15.25
N LEU A 66 10.51 -6.11 -16.09
CA LEU A 66 10.91 -4.69 -16.15
C LEU A 66 10.36 -3.87 -14.97
N LYS A 67 9.40 -4.41 -14.21
CA LYS A 67 8.96 -3.83 -12.93
C LYS A 67 9.82 -4.35 -11.77
N ASP A 68 11.14 -4.39 -11.98
CA ASP A 68 12.13 -4.83 -11.00
C ASP A 68 12.40 -3.74 -9.93
N LEU A 69 13.49 -3.90 -9.17
CA LEU A 69 13.83 -3.00 -8.07
C LEU A 69 14.27 -1.59 -8.52
N VAL A 70 14.61 -1.39 -9.80
CA VAL A 70 15.30 -0.17 -10.26
C VAL A 70 14.89 0.35 -11.63
N THR A 71 14.50 -0.49 -12.57
CA THR A 71 14.42 -0.17 -14.01
C THR A 71 13.48 0.98 -14.31
N MET A 72 12.33 1.08 -13.62
CA MET A 72 11.39 2.20 -13.80
C MET A 72 11.86 3.52 -13.18
N ARG A 73 12.88 3.49 -12.32
CA ARG A 73 13.55 4.70 -11.79
C ARG A 73 14.76 5.06 -12.65
N ASP A 74 15.61 4.07 -12.94
CA ASP A 74 16.82 4.22 -13.74
C ASP A 74 17.15 2.88 -14.43
N PRO A 75 16.90 2.77 -15.76
CA PRO A 75 17.19 1.54 -16.50
C PRO A 75 18.69 1.26 -16.65
N THR A 76 19.57 2.24 -16.36
CA THR A 76 21.04 2.06 -16.40
C THR A 76 21.59 1.47 -15.11
N SER A 77 20.77 1.36 -14.05
CA SER A 77 21.18 0.81 -12.77
C SER A 77 21.77 -0.60 -12.93
N SER A 78 22.90 -0.81 -12.26
CA SER A 78 23.56 -2.10 -12.21
C SER A 78 22.78 -3.15 -11.40
N PHE A 79 21.66 -2.80 -10.77
CA PHE A 79 20.76 -3.70 -10.03
C PHE A 79 19.55 -4.15 -10.85
N SER A 80 19.47 -3.84 -12.15
CA SER A 80 18.36 -4.30 -12.99
C SER A 80 18.36 -5.83 -13.15
N PHE A 81 17.18 -6.41 -13.37
CA PHE A 81 17.00 -7.83 -13.64
C PHE A 81 17.78 -8.27 -14.89
N THR A 82 17.82 -7.41 -15.91
CA THR A 82 18.63 -7.62 -17.12
C THR A 82 20.12 -7.70 -16.79
N ASN A 83 20.64 -6.78 -15.96
CA ASN A 83 22.05 -6.81 -15.56
C ASN A 83 22.37 -8.03 -14.66
N TYR A 84 21.42 -8.46 -13.83
CA TYR A 84 21.52 -9.73 -13.11
C TYR A 84 21.68 -10.92 -14.08
N LEU A 85 20.79 -11.06 -15.07
CA LEU A 85 20.86 -12.13 -16.06
C LEU A 85 22.19 -12.12 -16.82
N HIS A 86 22.67 -10.93 -17.20
CA HIS A 86 23.97 -10.75 -17.83
C HIS A 86 25.11 -11.21 -16.90
N SER A 87 25.11 -10.77 -15.64
CA SER A 87 26.14 -11.15 -14.66
C SER A 87 26.17 -12.65 -14.33
N LYS A 88 25.06 -13.36 -14.56
CA LYS A 88 24.96 -14.82 -14.39
C LYS A 88 25.18 -15.59 -15.69
N ASN A 89 25.58 -14.93 -16.77
CA ASN A 89 25.74 -15.51 -18.11
C ASN A 89 24.48 -16.26 -18.60
N ARG A 90 23.30 -15.72 -18.28
CA ARG A 90 21.99 -16.32 -18.56
C ARG A 90 21.10 -15.46 -19.44
N LEU A 91 21.54 -14.26 -19.84
CA LEU A 91 20.74 -13.33 -20.63
C LEU A 91 20.31 -13.95 -21.97
N ALA A 92 21.22 -14.52 -22.75
CA ALA A 92 20.89 -15.16 -24.02
C ALA A 92 19.91 -16.33 -23.84
N ALA A 93 20.13 -17.17 -22.81
CA ALA A 93 19.23 -18.28 -22.50
C ALA A 93 17.83 -17.81 -22.07
N TYR A 94 17.74 -16.69 -21.34
CA TYR A 94 16.48 -16.09 -20.95
C TYR A 94 15.72 -15.53 -22.16
N ILE A 95 16.41 -14.83 -23.07
CA ILE A 95 15.83 -14.32 -24.33
C ILE A 95 15.27 -15.47 -25.16
N ASN A 96 16.03 -16.55 -25.32
CA ASN A 96 15.61 -17.73 -26.09
C ASN A 96 14.42 -18.48 -25.48
N LYS A 97 14.12 -18.26 -24.19
CA LYS A 97 12.96 -18.88 -23.54
C LYS A 97 11.65 -18.34 -24.12
N GLU A 98 11.65 -17.15 -24.73
CA GLU A 98 10.49 -16.39 -25.22
C GLU A 98 9.39 -16.11 -24.16
N ALA A 99 9.56 -16.64 -22.96
CA ALA A 99 8.69 -16.41 -21.83
C ALA A 99 8.94 -15.01 -21.28
N ASN A 100 7.95 -14.15 -21.42
CA ASN A 100 7.98 -12.77 -20.92
C ASN A 100 7.95 -12.67 -19.38
N ILE A 101 7.87 -13.80 -18.66
CA ILE A 101 7.68 -13.84 -17.22
C ILE A 101 8.70 -14.81 -16.58
N PRO A 102 9.51 -14.35 -15.60
CA PRO A 102 10.45 -15.21 -14.90
C PRO A 102 9.72 -16.16 -13.93
N SER A 103 10.39 -17.25 -13.58
CA SER A 103 9.91 -18.11 -12.47
C SER A 103 10.06 -17.37 -11.13
N ARG A 104 9.23 -17.69 -10.13
CA ARG A 104 9.41 -17.12 -8.77
C ARG A 104 10.78 -17.48 -8.19
N ARG A 105 11.33 -18.64 -8.56
CA ARG A 105 12.68 -19.07 -8.16
C ARG A 105 13.76 -18.15 -8.74
N GLU A 106 13.68 -17.83 -10.03
CA GLU A 106 14.63 -16.92 -10.69
C GLU A 106 14.51 -15.50 -10.15
N TRP A 107 13.28 -15.04 -9.91
CA TRP A 107 13.04 -13.74 -9.28
C TRP A 107 13.58 -13.68 -7.85
N SER A 108 13.34 -14.71 -7.04
CA SER A 108 13.92 -14.79 -5.68
C SER A 108 15.45 -14.78 -5.72
N ALA A 109 16.06 -15.43 -6.70
CA ALA A 109 17.52 -15.41 -6.88
C ALA A 109 18.05 -14.04 -7.31
N TYR A 110 17.32 -13.32 -8.17
CA TYR A 110 17.62 -11.93 -8.51
C TYR A 110 17.58 -11.03 -7.27
N LEU A 111 16.51 -11.11 -6.47
CA LEU A 111 16.36 -10.29 -5.28
C LEU A 111 17.44 -10.60 -4.23
N ALA A 112 17.78 -11.88 -4.03
CA ALA A 112 18.88 -12.29 -3.16
C ALA A 112 20.23 -11.74 -3.67
N TRP A 113 20.50 -11.84 -4.97
CA TRP A 113 21.71 -11.27 -5.57
C TRP A 113 21.81 -9.75 -5.36
N ALA A 114 20.70 -9.02 -5.46
CA ALA A 114 20.67 -7.60 -5.17
C ALA A 114 20.91 -7.33 -3.68
N ALA A 115 20.28 -8.11 -2.79
CA ALA A 115 20.45 -7.99 -1.35
C ALA A 115 21.88 -8.29 -0.86
N ASP A 116 22.55 -9.30 -1.43
CA ASP A 116 23.93 -9.65 -1.07
C ASP A 116 24.90 -8.48 -1.31
N ARG A 117 24.68 -7.72 -2.39
CA ARG A 117 25.44 -6.50 -2.71
C ARG A 117 25.14 -5.33 -1.78
N MET A 118 24.03 -5.40 -1.04
CA MET A 118 23.59 -4.43 -0.03
C MET A 118 23.83 -4.94 1.41
N SER A 119 24.57 -6.03 1.60
CA SER A 119 24.79 -6.67 2.91
C SER A 119 25.37 -5.73 3.98
N HIS A 120 26.15 -4.72 3.56
CA HIS A 120 26.70 -3.70 4.45
C HIS A 120 25.64 -2.74 5.03
N ALA A 121 24.46 -2.63 4.41
CA ALA A 121 23.40 -1.72 4.82
C ALA A 121 22.40 -2.37 5.79
N VAL A 122 22.47 -3.68 6.04
CA VAL A 122 21.43 -4.44 6.75
C VAL A 122 21.99 -5.29 7.90
N SER A 123 21.27 -5.30 9.02
CA SER A 123 21.47 -6.23 10.13
C SER A 123 20.42 -7.35 10.03
N TYR A 124 20.84 -8.54 9.59
CA TYR A 124 20.00 -9.75 9.53
C TYR A 124 19.94 -10.47 10.89
N GLY A 125 18.91 -11.31 11.08
CA GLY A 125 18.70 -12.05 12.33
C GLY A 125 18.28 -11.18 13.51
N GLU A 126 17.83 -9.94 13.26
CA GLU A 126 17.38 -8.98 14.27
C GLU A 126 15.89 -8.68 14.11
N GLU A 127 15.10 -8.92 15.15
CA GLU A 127 13.66 -8.61 15.17
C GLU A 127 13.43 -7.29 15.91
N VAL A 128 12.79 -6.31 15.28
CA VAL A 128 12.37 -5.08 15.97
C VAL A 128 11.23 -5.41 16.93
N ILE A 129 11.40 -5.02 18.19
CA ILE A 129 10.45 -5.32 19.28
C ILE A 129 9.65 -4.10 19.73
N THR A 130 10.25 -2.91 19.68
CA THR A 130 9.57 -1.65 20.02
C THR A 130 10.22 -0.46 19.29
N VAL A 131 9.39 0.55 19.02
CA VAL A 131 9.78 1.86 18.52
C VAL A 131 9.16 2.90 19.43
N GLU A 132 10.02 3.66 20.11
CA GLU A 132 9.60 4.62 21.13
C GLU A 132 9.91 6.06 20.68
N PRO A 133 9.06 7.04 21.00
CA PRO A 133 9.37 8.45 20.80
C PRO A 133 10.45 8.90 21.78
N VAL A 134 11.40 9.71 21.33
CA VAL A 134 12.43 10.34 22.18
C VAL A 134 12.22 11.86 22.18
N THR A 135 11.93 12.42 23.35
CA THR A 135 11.63 13.85 23.52
C THR A 135 12.90 14.70 23.63
N THR A 136 12.79 16.02 23.41
CA THR A 136 13.91 16.95 23.58
C THR A 136 14.49 16.86 25.01
N THR A 137 13.65 16.78 26.04
CA THR A 137 14.08 16.65 27.44
C THR A 137 14.88 15.36 27.68
N GLU A 138 14.46 14.24 27.10
CA GLU A 138 15.19 12.97 27.19
C GLU A 138 16.55 13.07 26.48
N LEU A 139 16.61 13.70 25.30
CA LEU A 139 17.87 13.91 24.58
C LEU A 139 18.87 14.75 25.37
N VAL A 140 18.41 15.84 25.98
CA VAL A 140 19.25 16.69 26.84
C VAL A 140 19.74 15.88 28.03
N THR A 141 18.87 15.09 28.68
CA THR A 141 19.26 14.23 29.79
C THR A 141 20.31 13.20 29.39
N LEU A 142 20.17 12.58 28.21
CA LEU A 142 21.14 11.64 27.65
C LEU A 142 22.48 12.31 27.32
N ALA A 143 22.47 13.58 26.89
CA ALA A 143 23.68 14.35 26.64
C ALA A 143 24.37 14.85 27.92
N SER A 144 23.59 15.28 28.93
CA SER A 144 24.08 15.86 30.20
C SER A 144 24.69 14.84 31.16
N GLN A 145 24.51 13.53 30.93
CA GLN A 145 25.28 12.48 31.61
C GLN A 145 26.80 12.55 31.30
N SER A 146 27.24 13.47 30.43
CA SER A 146 28.64 13.65 30.03
C SER A 146 29.36 14.91 30.55
N LYS A 147 28.68 15.86 31.23
CA LYS A 147 29.30 16.97 32.02
C LYS A 147 28.23 17.86 32.67
N ASP A 148 28.46 18.19 33.95
CA ASP A 148 27.81 19.18 34.83
C ASP A 148 26.34 19.56 34.57
N SER A 149 25.49 19.15 35.51
CA SER A 149 24.04 19.38 35.52
C SER A 149 23.69 20.84 35.82
N GLU A 150 23.38 21.61 34.78
CA GLU A 150 22.46 22.75 34.90
C GLU A 150 21.04 22.29 34.53
N SER A 151 20.08 22.63 35.39
CA SER A 151 18.66 22.30 35.22
C SER A 151 18.10 23.03 34.00
N VAL A 152 17.76 22.29 32.95
CA VAL A 152 17.06 22.84 31.78
C VAL A 152 15.59 23.05 32.14
N GLU A 153 15.21 24.31 32.33
CA GLU A 153 13.84 24.77 32.64
C GLU A 153 12.89 24.79 31.42
N ASP A 154 13.22 24.07 30.34
CA ASP A 154 12.39 24.00 29.13
C ASP A 154 11.71 22.63 29.01
N ASP A 155 10.41 22.59 29.35
CA ASP A 155 9.48 21.46 29.11
C ASP A 155 9.18 21.31 27.60
N ASP A 156 10.21 21.18 26.74
CA ASP A 156 9.98 20.89 25.32
C ASP A 156 9.64 19.41 25.13
N GLU A 157 8.35 19.09 25.16
CA GLU A 157 7.80 17.74 24.91
C GLU A 157 7.87 17.33 23.43
N SER A 158 8.57 18.08 22.57
CA SER A 158 8.71 17.74 21.16
C SER A 158 9.47 16.42 20.96
N VAL A 159 8.93 15.54 20.11
CA VAL A 159 9.57 14.27 19.73
C VAL A 159 10.52 14.54 18.56
N ARG A 160 11.82 14.31 18.79
CA ARG A 160 12.89 14.65 17.83
C ARG A 160 13.45 13.43 17.13
N LEU A 161 13.51 12.30 17.84
CA LEU A 161 14.05 11.04 17.35
C LEU A 161 13.11 9.88 17.71
N LEU A 162 13.34 8.75 17.07
CA LEU A 162 12.74 7.47 17.39
C LEU A 162 13.82 6.52 17.90
N ARG A 163 13.55 5.84 19.02
CA ARG A 163 14.38 4.77 19.55
C ARG A 163 13.86 3.44 19.04
N VAL A 164 14.64 2.80 18.16
CA VAL A 164 14.33 1.47 17.61
C VAL A 164 15.09 0.42 18.39
N THR A 165 14.35 -0.39 19.15
CA THR A 165 14.93 -1.51 19.90
C THR A 165 14.65 -2.81 19.17
N SER A 166 15.71 -3.57 18.94
CA SER A 166 15.68 -4.85 18.23
C SER A 166 16.36 -5.95 19.05
N ARG A 167 15.97 -7.20 18.81
CA ARG A 167 16.49 -8.39 19.49
C ARG A 167 17.18 -9.29 18.49
N LYS A 168 18.42 -9.67 18.76
CA LYS A 168 19.12 -10.71 17.99
C LYS A 168 18.47 -12.06 18.28
N ILE A 169 17.94 -12.72 17.25
CA ILE A 169 17.20 -13.98 17.41
C ILE A 169 18.11 -15.11 17.93
N ALA A 170 19.39 -15.11 17.53
CA ALA A 170 20.33 -16.15 17.92
C ALA A 170 20.77 -16.08 19.38
N THR A 171 20.93 -14.87 19.95
CA THR A 171 21.50 -14.66 21.29
C THR A 171 20.50 -14.13 22.31
N GLY A 172 19.42 -13.49 21.86
CA GLY A 172 18.49 -12.76 22.71
C GLY A 172 18.95 -11.33 23.06
N ASP A 173 20.15 -10.91 22.66
CA ASP A 173 20.70 -9.59 22.98
C ASP A 173 19.87 -8.47 22.34
N LEU A 174 19.77 -7.36 23.06
CA LEU A 174 19.10 -6.16 22.59
C LEU A 174 20.08 -5.18 21.95
N THR A 175 19.70 -4.66 20.78
CA THR A 175 20.40 -3.58 20.08
C THR A 175 19.45 -2.38 19.99
N VAL A 176 19.94 -1.20 20.38
CA VAL A 176 19.19 0.06 20.35
C VAL A 176 19.81 0.99 19.31
N ARG A 177 18.97 1.59 18.45
CA ARG A 177 19.37 2.58 17.44
C ARG A 177 18.49 3.82 17.53
N LEU A 178 19.08 5.01 17.43
CA LEU A 178 18.33 6.26 17.36
C LEU A 178 18.19 6.69 15.90
N ALA A 179 17.00 7.15 15.50
CA ALA A 179 16.70 7.49 14.12
C ALA A 179 15.90 8.79 13.99
N ARG A 180 16.24 9.63 13.00
CA ARG A 180 15.41 10.78 12.60
C ARG A 180 14.19 10.35 11.79
N ASN A 181 14.38 9.33 10.96
CA ASN A 181 13.35 8.78 10.12
C ASN A 181 13.33 7.25 10.26
N ILE A 182 12.16 6.64 10.16
CA ILE A 182 12.03 5.19 10.00
C ILE A 182 11.21 4.85 8.76
N THR A 183 11.52 3.72 8.12
CA THR A 183 10.61 3.09 7.16
C THR A 183 10.10 1.78 7.73
N VAL A 184 8.80 1.51 7.56
CA VAL A 184 8.17 0.26 7.97
C VAL A 184 7.73 -0.49 6.72
N ALA A 185 8.44 -1.56 6.38
CA ALA A 185 8.23 -2.35 5.18
C ALA A 185 8.27 -3.86 5.48
N VAL A 186 7.55 -4.28 6.52
CA VAL A 186 7.55 -5.66 7.04
C VAL A 186 6.62 -6.62 6.27
N GLY A 187 5.98 -6.14 5.20
CA GLY A 187 5.02 -6.93 4.43
C GLY A 187 3.67 -7.08 5.14
N GLY A 188 3.00 -8.21 4.90
CA GLY A 188 1.69 -8.50 5.49
C GLY A 188 1.78 -9.58 6.58
N LEU A 189 0.91 -9.46 7.59
CA LEU A 189 0.71 -10.48 8.62
C LEU A 189 -0.27 -11.55 8.12
N PRO A 190 -0.10 -12.83 8.49
CA PRO A 190 -1.05 -13.89 8.15
C PRO A 190 -2.49 -13.54 8.55
N LYS A 191 -3.43 -13.60 7.60
CA LYS A 191 -4.85 -13.37 7.89
C LYS A 191 -5.51 -14.69 8.26
N VAL A 192 -5.64 -14.95 9.55
CA VAL A 192 -6.23 -16.19 10.07
C VAL A 192 -7.73 -16.00 10.33
N PRO A 193 -8.62 -16.88 9.82
CA PRO A 193 -10.05 -16.84 10.16
C PRO A 193 -10.27 -16.96 11.67
N HIS A 194 -11.20 -16.18 12.23
CA HIS A 194 -11.41 -16.11 13.69
C HIS A 194 -11.65 -17.48 14.35
N GLN A 195 -12.35 -18.39 13.65
CA GLN A 195 -12.61 -19.76 14.12
C GLN A 195 -11.34 -20.60 14.33
N LEU A 196 -10.21 -20.17 13.77
CA LEU A 196 -8.94 -20.87 13.79
C LEU A 196 -7.86 -20.14 14.57
N VAL A 197 -8.14 -18.93 15.07
CA VAL A 197 -7.12 -18.07 15.70
C VAL A 197 -6.53 -18.74 16.94
N ASP A 198 -7.36 -19.27 17.83
CA ASP A 198 -6.89 -19.88 19.09
C ASP A 198 -5.99 -21.09 18.82
N ILE A 199 -6.44 -21.99 17.94
CA ILE A 199 -5.67 -23.19 17.56
C ILE A 199 -4.36 -22.77 16.86
N TYR A 200 -4.43 -21.82 15.92
CA TYR A 200 -3.27 -21.34 15.18
C TYR A 200 -2.25 -20.65 16.11
N GLN A 201 -2.72 -19.88 17.09
CA GLN A 201 -1.86 -19.21 18.07
C GLN A 201 -1.21 -20.20 19.03
N GLN A 202 -1.94 -21.21 19.50
CA GLN A 202 -1.39 -22.27 20.37
C GLN A 202 -0.15 -22.92 19.75
N TYR A 203 -0.20 -23.27 18.46
CA TYR A 203 0.97 -23.87 17.78
C TYR A 203 2.07 -22.87 17.44
N ASN A 204 1.74 -21.60 17.18
CA ASN A 204 2.73 -20.61 16.74
C ASN A 204 3.39 -19.81 17.88
N HIS A 205 2.79 -19.73 19.07
CA HIS A 205 3.42 -19.05 20.23
C HIS A 205 4.65 -19.79 20.76
N HIS A 206 4.77 -21.11 20.52
CA HIS A 206 5.95 -21.89 20.89
C HIS A 206 7.19 -21.61 20.03
N LEU A 207 7.10 -20.75 19.01
CA LEU A 207 8.28 -20.28 18.25
C LEU A 207 9.24 -19.42 19.10
N LEU A 208 8.79 -18.85 20.23
CA LEU A 208 9.55 -17.89 21.02
C LEU A 208 9.99 -18.37 22.41
N ALA A 209 9.51 -19.52 22.92
CA ALA A 209 9.61 -19.81 24.37
C ALA A 209 10.22 -21.17 24.79
N SER A 210 10.40 -22.18 23.94
CA SER A 210 11.05 -23.43 24.39
C SER A 210 11.48 -24.34 23.23
N GLN A 211 12.52 -25.14 23.46
CA GLN A 211 13.18 -26.02 22.49
C GLN A 211 12.32 -27.22 22.01
N GLN A 212 11.08 -27.38 22.48
CA GLN A 212 10.14 -28.39 22.00
C GLN A 212 9.11 -27.75 21.06
N ARG A 213 9.44 -27.72 19.75
CA ARG A 213 8.52 -27.28 18.70
C ARG A 213 7.38 -28.28 18.53
N MET A 214 6.19 -27.98 19.03
CA MET A 214 4.99 -28.65 18.52
C MET A 214 4.76 -28.22 17.07
N GLN A 215 4.68 -29.20 16.16
CA GLN A 215 4.52 -28.93 14.73
C GLN A 215 3.06 -28.62 14.43
N SER A 216 2.78 -27.39 14.00
CA SER A 216 1.41 -26.98 13.66
C SER A 216 0.83 -27.81 12.52
N ARG A 217 -0.37 -28.35 12.72
CA ARG A 217 -1.21 -28.94 11.66
C ARG A 217 -2.01 -27.88 10.90
N ILE A 218 -1.99 -26.63 11.36
CA ILE A 218 -2.58 -25.49 10.66
C ILE A 218 -1.44 -24.64 10.09
N ILE A 219 -1.31 -24.64 8.77
CA ILE A 219 -0.20 -24.02 8.06
C ILE A 219 -0.74 -22.87 7.21
N HIS A 220 -0.31 -21.64 7.48
CA HIS A 220 -0.63 -20.50 6.62
C HIS A 220 0.27 -20.48 5.38
N SER A 221 -0.24 -19.97 4.26
CA SER A 221 0.51 -19.86 3.00
C SER A 221 1.84 -19.10 3.17
N GLY A 222 1.89 -18.15 4.09
CA GLY A 222 3.08 -17.40 4.49
C GLY A 222 4.23 -18.24 5.08
N THR A 223 3.98 -19.46 5.55
CA THR A 223 4.99 -20.38 6.10
C THR A 223 4.90 -21.79 5.49
N TYR A 224 4.21 -21.94 4.36
CA TYR A 224 3.81 -23.23 3.79
C TYR A 224 4.95 -24.25 3.65
N LEU A 225 5.92 -24.03 2.77
CA LEU A 225 7.00 -25.00 2.53
C LEU A 225 7.83 -25.31 3.80
N PRO A 226 8.33 -24.33 4.58
CA PRO A 226 9.06 -24.60 5.81
C PRO A 226 8.26 -25.38 6.86
N SER A 227 6.96 -25.11 7.00
CA SER A 227 6.11 -25.80 7.97
C SER A 227 5.74 -27.20 7.48
N LEU A 228 5.45 -27.35 6.17
CA LEU A 228 5.16 -28.63 5.56
C LEU A 228 6.38 -29.57 5.64
N ALA A 229 7.59 -29.06 5.40
CA ALA A 229 8.82 -29.86 5.51
C ALA A 229 9.02 -30.44 6.92
N GLN A 230 8.56 -29.75 7.96
CA GLN A 230 8.59 -30.26 9.33
C GLN A 230 7.49 -31.29 9.58
N LEU A 231 6.29 -31.08 9.03
CA LEU A 231 5.12 -31.92 9.25
C LEU A 231 5.11 -33.19 8.37
N GLU A 232 5.71 -33.15 7.18
CA GLU A 232 5.68 -34.21 6.18
C GLU A 232 6.12 -35.59 6.71
N PRO A 233 7.24 -35.73 7.47
CA PRO A 233 7.65 -37.03 8.00
C PRO A 233 6.55 -37.72 8.83
N LYS A 234 5.82 -36.96 9.67
CA LYS A 234 4.72 -37.48 10.48
C LYS A 234 3.52 -37.88 9.63
N LEU A 235 3.23 -37.11 8.57
CA LEU A 235 2.15 -37.44 7.63
C LEU A 235 2.46 -38.72 6.85
N ARG A 236 3.71 -38.92 6.41
CA ARG A 236 4.18 -40.15 5.73
C ARG A 236 4.10 -41.38 6.63
N GLU A 237 4.45 -41.23 7.90
CA GLU A 237 4.33 -42.31 8.88
C GLU A 237 2.86 -42.71 9.07
N ALA A 238 1.95 -41.74 9.20
CA ALA A 238 0.51 -41.98 9.27
C ALA A 238 -0.03 -42.65 7.99
N GLU A 239 0.41 -42.20 6.81
CA GLU A 239 0.07 -42.80 5.51
C GLU A 239 0.46 -44.28 5.45
N THR A 240 1.67 -44.61 5.93
CA THR A 240 2.19 -45.98 5.97
C THR A 240 1.39 -46.87 6.94
N ARG A 241 1.08 -46.38 8.15
CA ARG A 241 0.31 -47.12 9.16
C ARG A 241 -1.12 -47.47 8.71
N ARG A 242 -1.77 -46.58 7.95
CA ARG A 242 -3.18 -46.71 7.57
C ARG A 242 -3.44 -47.65 6.39
N SER A 243 -2.39 -48.16 5.72
CA SER A 243 -2.43 -49.18 4.66
C SER A 243 -3.68 -49.11 3.77
N SER A 244 -3.81 -48.06 2.94
CA SER A 244 -4.93 -47.79 1.99
C SER A 244 -6.35 -47.67 2.56
N THR A 245 -6.62 -48.07 3.81
CA THR A 245 -7.98 -48.08 4.39
C THR A 245 -8.50 -46.69 4.75
N ARG A 246 -7.59 -45.75 5.06
CA ARG A 246 -7.91 -44.36 5.38
C ARG A 246 -6.88 -43.41 4.77
N PRO A 247 -7.15 -42.80 3.60
CA PRO A 247 -6.23 -41.84 3.00
C PRO A 247 -6.05 -40.59 3.88
N LEU A 248 -4.90 -39.93 3.77
CA LEU A 248 -4.68 -38.62 4.40
C LEU A 248 -5.70 -37.61 3.87
N ARG A 249 -6.24 -36.76 4.74
CA ARG A 249 -7.23 -35.74 4.38
C ARG A 249 -6.69 -34.35 4.67
N PHE A 250 -6.57 -33.55 3.63
CA PHE A 250 -6.13 -32.16 3.73
C PHE A 250 -7.25 -31.20 3.35
N VAL A 251 -7.36 -30.09 4.06
CA VAL A 251 -8.24 -28.98 3.67
C VAL A 251 -7.40 -27.77 3.34
N VAL A 252 -7.63 -27.17 2.18
CA VAL A 252 -7.01 -25.92 1.77
C VAL A 252 -8.10 -24.84 1.76
N VAL A 253 -7.91 -23.78 2.53
CA VAL A 253 -8.90 -22.71 2.72
C VAL A 253 -8.51 -21.48 1.90
N GLY A 254 -9.39 -21.06 0.99
CA GLY A 254 -9.21 -19.89 0.14
C GLY A 254 -9.45 -20.19 -1.33
N GLY A 255 -9.80 -19.16 -2.10
CA GLY A 255 -10.10 -19.26 -3.53
C GLY A 255 -9.19 -18.39 -4.41
N GLY A 256 -8.01 -18.03 -3.90
CA GLY A 256 -7.02 -17.24 -4.62
C GLY A 256 -5.78 -18.07 -5.01
N GLN A 257 -4.87 -17.46 -5.76
CA GLN A 257 -3.66 -18.09 -6.33
C GLN A 257 -2.98 -19.09 -5.38
N SER A 258 -2.60 -18.65 -4.18
CA SER A 258 -1.85 -19.51 -3.23
C SER A 258 -2.63 -20.76 -2.83
N SER A 259 -3.96 -20.70 -2.74
CA SER A 259 -4.78 -21.86 -2.37
C SER A 259 -4.76 -22.91 -3.48
N CYS A 260 -4.93 -22.49 -4.72
CA CYS A 260 -4.91 -23.39 -5.88
C CYS A 260 -3.53 -24.03 -6.07
N GLU A 261 -2.45 -23.24 -5.95
CA GLU A 261 -1.10 -23.76 -6.07
C GLU A 261 -0.74 -24.75 -4.95
N MET A 262 -1.13 -24.46 -3.69
CA MET A 262 -0.95 -25.40 -2.58
C MET A 262 -1.73 -26.69 -2.80
N SER A 263 -2.98 -26.62 -3.28
CA SER A 263 -3.79 -27.81 -3.58
C SER A 263 -3.12 -28.71 -4.62
N LEU A 264 -2.65 -28.13 -5.73
CA LEU A 264 -1.93 -28.86 -6.78
C LEU A 264 -0.62 -29.45 -6.27
N HIS A 265 0.12 -28.71 -5.42
CA HIS A 265 1.35 -29.18 -4.82
C HIS A 265 1.11 -30.36 -3.86
N LEU A 266 0.13 -30.26 -2.95
CA LEU A 266 -0.22 -31.33 -2.02
C LEU A 266 -0.66 -32.60 -2.75
N ARG A 267 -1.47 -32.45 -3.81
CA ARG A 267 -1.91 -33.56 -4.67
C ARG A 267 -0.74 -34.33 -5.29
N LYS A 268 0.29 -33.61 -5.75
CA LYS A 268 1.52 -34.21 -6.31
C LYS A 268 2.43 -34.79 -5.22
N THR A 269 2.47 -34.16 -4.05
CA THR A 269 3.36 -34.56 -2.94
C THR A 269 2.85 -35.81 -2.22
N PHE A 270 1.54 -35.95 -2.05
CA PHE A 270 0.90 -37.07 -1.36
C PHE A 270 -0.05 -37.82 -2.30
N PRO A 271 0.44 -38.83 -3.05
CA PRO A 271 -0.32 -39.53 -4.09
C PRO A 271 -1.57 -40.26 -3.60
N THR A 272 -1.65 -40.61 -2.31
CA THR A 272 -2.84 -41.28 -1.75
C THR A 272 -3.77 -40.32 -1.00
N ALA A 273 -3.39 -39.05 -0.85
CA ALA A 273 -4.17 -38.10 -0.07
C ALA A 273 -5.40 -37.59 -0.82
N HIS A 274 -6.41 -37.19 -0.05
CA HIS A 274 -7.56 -36.44 -0.50
C HIS A 274 -7.42 -34.97 -0.09
N VAL A 275 -7.39 -34.07 -1.06
CA VAL A 275 -7.27 -32.63 -0.88
C VAL A 275 -8.62 -31.98 -1.13
N ALA A 276 -9.15 -31.24 -0.17
CA ALA A 276 -10.38 -30.46 -0.33
C ALA A 276 -10.09 -28.96 -0.37
N LEU A 277 -10.35 -28.31 -1.50
CA LEU A 277 -10.24 -26.87 -1.68
C LEU A 277 -11.55 -26.18 -1.29
N VAL A 278 -11.55 -25.47 -0.17
CA VAL A 278 -12.73 -24.83 0.45
C VAL A 278 -12.69 -23.32 0.30
N PHE A 279 -13.73 -22.72 -0.27
CA PHE A 279 -13.84 -21.26 -0.34
C PHE A 279 -15.28 -20.75 -0.34
N ARG A 280 -15.43 -19.49 0.11
CA ARG A 280 -16.73 -18.83 0.33
C ARG A 280 -17.40 -18.32 -0.95
N ALA A 281 -16.62 -18.05 -1.99
CA ALA A 281 -17.10 -17.60 -3.29
C ALA A 281 -17.82 -18.75 -4.02
N SER A 282 -18.65 -18.42 -5.00
CA SER A 282 -19.39 -19.42 -5.79
C SER A 282 -18.54 -20.10 -6.86
N ALA A 283 -17.41 -19.50 -7.25
CA ALA A 283 -16.48 -20.05 -8.22
C ALA A 283 -15.08 -19.45 -8.00
N LEU A 284 -14.06 -20.15 -8.51
CA LEU A 284 -12.75 -19.57 -8.74
C LEU A 284 -12.84 -18.69 -9.99
N VAL A 285 -12.11 -17.58 -10.02
CA VAL A 285 -12.16 -16.61 -11.11
C VAL A 285 -10.75 -16.25 -11.58
N PRO A 286 -10.57 -16.00 -12.89
CA PRO A 286 -9.27 -15.62 -13.43
C PRO A 286 -8.86 -14.24 -12.91
N SER A 287 -7.55 -14.02 -12.78
CA SER A 287 -6.98 -12.68 -12.63
C SER A 287 -7.14 -11.90 -13.92
N ASP A 288 -7.55 -10.63 -13.82
CA ASP A 288 -7.57 -9.73 -14.99
C ASP A 288 -6.20 -9.07 -15.15
N ASP A 289 -5.45 -9.52 -16.14
CA ASP A 289 -4.15 -9.00 -16.55
C ASP A 289 -4.22 -8.27 -17.90
N SER A 290 -5.42 -7.88 -18.34
CA SER A 290 -5.60 -7.17 -19.60
C SER A 290 -4.89 -5.80 -19.58
N PRO A 291 -4.23 -5.39 -20.69
CA PRO A 291 -3.36 -4.20 -20.67
C PRO A 291 -4.05 -2.91 -20.22
N PHE A 292 -5.29 -2.66 -20.64
CA PHE A 292 -6.04 -1.46 -20.25
C PHE A 292 -6.36 -1.43 -18.75
N VAL A 293 -6.81 -2.55 -18.19
CA VAL A 293 -7.10 -2.66 -16.76
C VAL A 293 -5.81 -2.56 -15.94
N ASN A 294 -4.76 -3.25 -16.39
CA ASN A 294 -3.48 -3.30 -15.70
C ASN A 294 -2.79 -1.92 -15.64
N ALA A 295 -2.87 -1.13 -16.71
CA ALA A 295 -2.35 0.24 -16.75
C ALA A 295 -3.04 1.12 -15.70
N VAL A 296 -4.38 1.09 -15.67
CA VAL A 296 -5.20 1.91 -14.76
C VAL A 296 -5.05 1.48 -13.29
N ALA A 297 -4.85 0.18 -13.04
CA ALA A 297 -4.71 -0.36 -11.70
C ALA A 297 -3.29 -0.20 -11.12
N PHE A 298 -2.24 -0.19 -11.96
CA PHE A 298 -0.86 -0.39 -11.47
C PHE A 298 0.23 0.49 -12.06
N ASP A 299 -0.06 1.39 -13.00
CA ASP A 299 0.96 2.32 -13.47
C ASP A 299 1.31 3.34 -12.37
N PRO A 300 2.59 3.76 -12.27
CA PRO A 300 3.03 4.66 -11.21
C PRO A 300 2.17 5.93 -11.07
N ASP A 301 1.86 6.58 -12.19
CA ASP A 301 1.09 7.82 -12.26
C ASP A 301 -0.35 7.67 -11.74
N ARG A 302 -0.89 6.44 -11.72
CA ARG A 302 -2.23 6.18 -11.18
C ARG A 302 -2.29 6.40 -9.67
N THR A 303 -1.15 6.32 -8.97
CA THR A 303 -1.06 6.67 -7.55
C THR A 303 -1.47 8.12 -7.32
N ASP A 304 -1.04 9.05 -8.18
CA ASP A 304 -1.39 10.47 -8.08
C ASP A 304 -2.86 10.73 -8.40
N VAL A 305 -3.37 10.08 -9.45
CA VAL A 305 -4.78 10.19 -9.81
C VAL A 305 -5.64 9.65 -8.66
N PHE A 306 -5.33 8.46 -8.14
CA PHE A 306 -6.05 7.85 -7.02
C PHE A 306 -5.97 8.70 -5.74
N TRP A 307 -4.78 9.25 -5.46
CA TRP A 307 -4.57 10.15 -4.32
C TRP A 307 -5.47 11.38 -4.39
N LYS A 308 -5.75 11.94 -5.56
CA LYS A 308 -6.56 13.16 -5.64
C LYS A 308 -8.05 12.92 -5.38
N ARG A 309 -8.54 11.68 -5.54
CA ARG A 309 -9.97 11.30 -5.43
C ARG A 309 -10.51 11.27 -4.00
N ASN A 310 -11.81 11.48 -3.87
CA ASN A 310 -12.54 11.36 -2.59
C ASN A 310 -12.73 9.88 -2.17
N GLU A 311 -13.13 9.63 -0.93
CA GLU A 311 -13.33 8.28 -0.38
C GLU A 311 -14.30 7.43 -1.21
N SER A 312 -15.47 7.95 -1.58
CA SER A 312 -16.49 7.23 -2.36
C SER A 312 -15.93 6.74 -3.70
N GLN A 313 -15.23 7.61 -4.44
CA GLN A 313 -14.55 7.27 -5.70
C GLN A 313 -13.44 6.24 -5.50
N ARG A 314 -12.57 6.42 -4.49
CA ARG A 314 -11.49 5.47 -4.17
C ARG A 314 -12.04 4.08 -3.86
N MET A 315 -13.10 4.00 -3.06
CA MET A 315 -13.77 2.75 -2.72
C MET A 315 -14.40 2.07 -3.93
N ALA A 316 -15.02 2.84 -4.83
CA ALA A 316 -15.55 2.33 -6.09
C ALA A 316 -14.43 1.75 -6.98
N TRP A 317 -13.33 2.48 -7.16
CA TRP A 317 -12.19 2.03 -7.97
C TRP A 317 -11.50 0.78 -7.38
N LEU A 318 -11.32 0.72 -6.05
CA LEU A 318 -10.79 -0.48 -5.40
C LEU A 318 -11.70 -1.70 -5.57
N ALA A 319 -13.03 -1.50 -5.60
CA ALA A 319 -13.99 -2.56 -5.86
C ALA A 319 -13.94 -3.02 -7.33
N GLU A 320 -13.84 -2.09 -8.26
CA GLU A 320 -13.73 -2.33 -9.71
C GLU A 320 -12.48 -3.16 -10.04
N TYR A 321 -11.30 -2.69 -9.60
CA TYR A 321 -10.03 -3.34 -9.92
C TYR A 321 -9.67 -4.49 -8.99
N ARG A 322 -10.53 -4.85 -8.02
CA ARG A 322 -10.26 -5.93 -7.05
C ARG A 322 -9.80 -7.23 -7.71
N ARG A 323 -10.35 -7.54 -8.89
CA ARG A 323 -10.10 -8.78 -9.66
C ARG A 323 -8.73 -8.87 -10.32
N THR A 324 -7.95 -7.80 -10.32
CA THR A 324 -6.57 -7.86 -10.84
C THR A 324 -5.62 -8.55 -9.86
N ASN A 325 -5.94 -8.54 -8.55
CA ASN A 325 -5.01 -8.96 -7.50
C ASN A 325 -5.62 -9.86 -6.40
N TYR A 326 -6.88 -9.65 -6.02
CA TYR A 326 -7.46 -10.29 -4.83
C TYR A 326 -8.50 -11.37 -5.14
N SER A 327 -8.32 -12.54 -4.51
CA SER A 327 -9.21 -13.70 -4.66
C SER A 327 -9.38 -14.15 -6.11
N VAL A 328 -8.28 -14.05 -6.87
CA VAL A 328 -8.19 -14.46 -8.26
C VAL A 328 -7.02 -15.41 -8.43
N VAL A 329 -7.04 -16.13 -9.56
CA VAL A 329 -6.06 -17.17 -9.89
C VAL A 329 -5.69 -16.98 -11.35
N ARG A 330 -4.43 -17.17 -11.72
CA ARG A 330 -4.06 -17.11 -13.14
C ARG A 330 -4.73 -18.23 -13.93
N SER A 331 -5.03 -17.95 -15.20
CA SER A 331 -5.73 -18.87 -16.09
C SER A 331 -4.99 -20.19 -16.29
N ASP A 332 -3.66 -20.19 -16.31
CA ASP A 332 -2.84 -21.42 -16.39
C ASP A 332 -3.06 -22.35 -15.18
N VAL A 333 -2.99 -21.80 -13.96
CA VAL A 333 -3.23 -22.55 -12.72
C VAL A 333 -4.69 -22.99 -12.60
N LEU A 334 -5.65 -22.15 -13.05
CA LEU A 334 -7.07 -22.54 -13.10
C LEU A 334 -7.31 -23.72 -14.04
N ASN A 335 -6.72 -23.68 -15.23
CA ASN A 335 -6.85 -24.74 -16.21
C ASN A 335 -6.21 -26.03 -15.69
N GLU A 336 -5.01 -25.97 -15.08
CA GLU A 336 -4.37 -27.13 -14.46
C GLU A 336 -5.24 -27.73 -13.35
N LEU A 337 -5.80 -26.89 -12.47
CA LEU A 337 -6.70 -27.32 -11.41
C LEU A 337 -7.97 -27.98 -11.96
N HIS A 338 -8.57 -27.37 -13.00
CA HIS A 338 -9.79 -27.88 -13.62
C HIS A 338 -9.54 -29.24 -14.31
N THR A 339 -8.45 -29.37 -15.07
CA THR A 339 -8.03 -30.64 -15.66
C THR A 339 -7.80 -31.70 -14.59
N ALA A 340 -7.11 -31.36 -13.50
CA ALA A 340 -6.87 -32.29 -12.40
C ALA A 340 -8.16 -32.81 -11.74
N VAL A 341 -9.22 -31.99 -11.66
CA VAL A 341 -10.53 -32.41 -11.15
C VAL A 341 -11.26 -33.27 -12.17
N TYR A 342 -11.28 -32.84 -13.44
CA TYR A 342 -11.97 -33.52 -14.53
C TYR A 342 -11.41 -34.94 -14.77
N ASP A 343 -10.09 -35.08 -14.79
CA ASP A 343 -9.42 -36.36 -15.10
C ASP A 343 -9.67 -37.44 -14.03
N GLN A 344 -10.08 -37.06 -12.82
CA GLN A 344 -10.40 -38.00 -11.74
C GLN A 344 -11.68 -38.81 -11.98
N ASP A 345 -12.57 -38.32 -12.85
CA ASP A 345 -13.82 -38.99 -13.19
C ASP A 345 -13.68 -39.88 -14.45
N ILE A 346 -12.49 -39.90 -15.06
CA ILE A 346 -12.21 -40.73 -16.24
C ILE A 346 -11.84 -42.13 -15.79
N ASP A 347 -12.76 -43.08 -15.99
CA ASP A 347 -12.48 -44.50 -15.79
C ASP A 347 -11.82 -45.11 -17.03
N HIS A 348 -10.73 -45.83 -16.83
CA HIS A 348 -10.07 -46.61 -17.88
C HIS A 348 -10.44 -48.08 -17.68
N GLU A 349 -11.50 -48.55 -18.33
CA GLU A 349 -12.00 -49.92 -18.18
C GLU A 349 -10.94 -51.01 -18.47
N ARG A 350 -9.92 -50.69 -19.30
CA ARG A 350 -8.81 -51.58 -19.66
C ARG A 350 -7.50 -50.82 -19.83
N PRO A 351 -6.79 -50.46 -18.74
CA PRO A 351 -5.50 -49.82 -18.86
C PRO A 351 -4.48 -50.81 -19.43
N TRP A 352 -3.56 -50.33 -20.28
CA TRP A 352 -2.43 -51.15 -20.69
C TRP A 352 -1.56 -51.45 -19.48
N PRO A 353 -1.05 -52.69 -19.29
CA PRO A 353 -0.25 -53.03 -18.11
C PRO A 353 0.91 -52.05 -17.89
N ASN A 354 1.02 -51.52 -16.67
CA ASN A 354 2.02 -50.52 -16.25
C ASN A 354 1.95 -49.16 -16.97
N ALA A 355 0.82 -48.81 -17.60
CA ALA A 355 0.62 -47.53 -18.28
C ALA A 355 -0.18 -46.49 -17.46
N GLU A 356 -0.43 -46.75 -16.17
CA GLU A 356 -1.25 -45.90 -15.29
C GLU A 356 -0.60 -44.54 -14.94
N GLY A 357 0.65 -44.32 -15.37
CA GLY A 357 1.40 -43.12 -15.04
C GLY A 357 1.70 -42.99 -13.54
N PRO A 358 2.25 -41.84 -13.10
CA PRO A 358 2.45 -41.59 -11.69
C PRO A 358 1.12 -41.39 -10.96
N GLN A 359 0.92 -42.11 -9.86
CA GLN A 359 -0.23 -41.89 -8.98
C GLN A 359 -0.22 -40.45 -8.44
N THR A 360 -1.41 -39.88 -8.29
CA THR A 360 -1.61 -38.53 -7.76
C THR A 360 -2.82 -38.53 -6.84
N GLY A 361 -2.80 -37.65 -5.83
CA GLY A 361 -3.90 -37.54 -4.88
C GLY A 361 -5.22 -37.14 -5.54
N SER A 362 -6.32 -37.31 -4.81
CA SER A 362 -7.63 -36.82 -5.25
C SER A 362 -7.85 -35.38 -4.77
N LEU A 363 -8.61 -34.61 -5.54
CA LEU A 363 -8.91 -33.21 -5.30
C LEU A 363 -10.42 -32.97 -5.42
N THR A 364 -11.01 -32.34 -4.41
CA THR A 364 -12.41 -31.90 -4.44
C THR A 364 -12.49 -30.40 -4.24
N VAL A 365 -13.29 -29.72 -5.05
CA VAL A 365 -13.53 -28.29 -4.97
C VAL A 365 -14.88 -28.03 -4.30
N LEU A 366 -14.86 -27.30 -3.19
CA LEU A 366 -16.02 -27.01 -2.35
C LEU A 366 -16.32 -25.50 -2.35
N PRO A 367 -16.99 -24.99 -3.41
CA PRO A 367 -17.40 -23.60 -3.47
C PRO A 367 -18.50 -23.31 -2.44
N SER A 368 -18.77 -22.02 -2.21
CA SER A 368 -19.83 -21.54 -1.32
C SER A 368 -19.78 -22.18 0.08
N THR A 369 -18.58 -22.43 0.60
CA THR A 369 -18.37 -23.17 1.86
C THR A 369 -17.51 -22.36 2.83
N GLN A 370 -17.86 -22.38 4.11
CA GLN A 370 -17.06 -21.79 5.18
C GLN A 370 -16.89 -22.77 6.36
N ILE A 371 -15.85 -22.56 7.15
CA ILE A 371 -15.63 -23.24 8.42
C ILE A 371 -16.40 -22.48 9.50
N ASP A 372 -17.24 -23.17 10.25
CA ASP A 372 -17.96 -22.57 11.39
C ASP A 372 -17.28 -22.89 12.72
N GLU A 373 -16.73 -24.10 12.85
CA GLU A 373 -16.07 -24.58 14.06
C GLU A 373 -14.84 -25.41 13.68
N ALA A 374 -13.80 -25.29 14.50
CA ALA A 374 -12.61 -26.10 14.43
C ALA A 374 -12.16 -26.47 15.85
N SER A 375 -11.73 -27.70 16.04
CA SER A 375 -11.14 -28.16 17.30
C SER A 375 -10.01 -29.16 17.03
N LEU A 376 -9.04 -29.21 17.94
CA LEU A 376 -8.03 -30.25 17.93
C LEU A 376 -8.59 -31.51 18.57
N LEU A 377 -8.29 -32.65 17.96
CA LEU A 377 -8.51 -33.96 18.53
C LEU A 377 -7.16 -34.64 18.73
N GLU A 378 -6.84 -34.95 19.97
CA GLU A 378 -5.75 -35.83 20.34
C GLU A 378 -6.36 -37.19 20.68
N ASP A 379 -6.33 -38.12 19.72
CA ASP A 379 -6.59 -39.54 20.00
C ASP A 379 -5.23 -40.19 20.41
N GLU A 380 -5.23 -41.26 21.21
CA GLU A 380 -4.02 -41.88 21.81
C GLU A 380 -2.88 -42.22 20.81
N GLU A 381 -3.17 -42.27 19.50
CA GLU A 381 -2.22 -42.62 18.44
C GLU A 381 -2.05 -41.56 17.33
N GLU A 382 -2.94 -40.56 17.23
CA GLU A 382 -2.95 -39.58 16.13
C GLU A 382 -3.62 -38.23 16.50
N GLU A 383 -2.91 -37.13 16.27
CA GLU A 383 -3.48 -35.78 16.31
C GLU A 383 -4.21 -35.46 14.98
N THR A 384 -5.47 -35.02 15.06
CA THR A 384 -6.26 -34.57 13.90
C THR A 384 -7.00 -33.29 14.21
N ILE A 385 -7.52 -32.63 13.17
CA ILE A 385 -8.37 -31.44 13.31
C ILE A 385 -9.80 -31.84 12.94
N GLN A 386 -10.75 -31.50 13.81
CA GLN A 386 -12.17 -31.68 13.56
C GLN A 386 -12.76 -30.37 13.04
N LEU A 387 -13.45 -30.43 11.89
CA LEU A 387 -13.99 -29.26 11.20
C LEU A 387 -15.50 -29.41 10.93
N ARG A 388 -16.26 -28.35 11.18
CA ARG A 388 -17.67 -28.22 10.77
C ARG A 388 -17.81 -27.14 9.71
N PHE A 389 -18.61 -27.42 8.69
CA PHE A 389 -18.80 -26.54 7.54
C PHE A 389 -20.26 -26.16 7.32
N SER A 390 -20.50 -24.95 6.82
CA SER A 390 -21.80 -24.49 6.34
C SER A 390 -21.72 -23.92 4.92
N SER A 391 -22.90 -23.71 4.32
CA SER A 391 -23.03 -23.06 3.01
C SER A 391 -23.12 -21.54 3.18
N THR A 392 -22.31 -20.79 2.43
CA THR A 392 -22.39 -19.32 2.40
C THR A 392 -23.48 -18.80 1.46
N LYS A 393 -23.97 -19.65 0.53
CA LYS A 393 -24.90 -19.27 -0.53
C LYS A 393 -25.98 -20.32 -0.78
N GLY A 394 -26.63 -20.86 0.26
CA GLY A 394 -27.87 -21.68 0.18
C GLY A 394 -27.93 -22.81 -0.87
N GLN A 395 -26.79 -23.28 -1.38
CA GLN A 395 -26.71 -23.99 -2.66
C GLN A 395 -26.99 -25.50 -2.51
N ARG A 396 -27.66 -26.10 -3.51
CA ARG A 396 -28.01 -27.53 -3.62
C ARG A 396 -26.93 -28.36 -4.34
N ASP A 397 -25.66 -28.20 -3.98
CA ASP A 397 -24.60 -29.09 -4.49
C ASP A 397 -24.54 -30.36 -3.62
N ASN A 398 -24.74 -31.54 -4.21
CA ASN A 398 -24.81 -32.81 -3.49
C ASN A 398 -23.46 -33.21 -2.86
N VAL A 399 -22.33 -32.96 -3.52
CA VAL A 399 -20.99 -33.30 -3.01
C VAL A 399 -20.65 -32.42 -1.81
N ALA A 400 -20.86 -31.11 -1.96
CA ALA A 400 -20.66 -30.18 -0.88
C ALA A 400 -21.70 -30.35 0.25
N LYS A 401 -22.90 -30.88 -0.05
CA LYS A 401 -23.90 -31.22 0.96
C LYS A 401 -23.47 -32.41 1.82
N GLU A 402 -22.86 -33.44 1.24
CA GLU A 402 -22.34 -34.58 2.01
C GLU A 402 -21.19 -34.16 2.94
N TRP A 403 -20.25 -33.36 2.44
CA TRP A 403 -19.16 -32.80 3.23
C TRP A 403 -19.65 -31.93 4.40
N ARG A 404 -20.72 -31.14 4.19
CA ARG A 404 -21.31 -30.28 5.23
C ARG A 404 -22.20 -31.04 6.22
N ALA A 405 -22.75 -32.18 5.83
CA ALA A 405 -23.71 -32.93 6.66
C ALA A 405 -23.06 -33.58 7.91
N LYS A 406 -21.73 -33.75 7.90
CA LYS A 406 -20.99 -34.41 8.98
C LYS A 406 -19.76 -33.59 9.34
N THR A 407 -19.34 -33.74 10.59
CA THR A 407 -18.06 -33.21 11.02
C THR A 407 -16.92 -33.98 10.37
N GLN A 408 -15.93 -33.26 9.83
CA GLN A 408 -14.83 -33.85 9.09
C GLN A 408 -13.59 -33.93 9.99
N LYS A 409 -12.99 -35.11 10.10
CA LYS A 409 -11.64 -35.28 10.66
C LYS A 409 -10.61 -35.12 9.54
N VAL A 410 -9.64 -34.23 9.72
CA VAL A 410 -8.58 -33.92 8.74
C VAL A 410 -7.20 -33.95 9.39
N ASP A 411 -6.19 -34.30 8.62
CA ASP A 411 -4.82 -34.49 9.10
C ASP A 411 -4.01 -33.18 9.14
N ALA A 412 -4.33 -32.25 8.23
CA ALA A 412 -3.75 -30.91 8.17
C ALA A 412 -4.69 -29.91 7.48
N LEU A 413 -4.57 -28.65 7.88
CA LEU A 413 -5.30 -27.51 7.35
C LEU A 413 -4.32 -26.47 6.79
N PHE A 414 -4.54 -26.04 5.55
CA PHE A 414 -3.69 -25.09 4.85
C PHE A 414 -4.46 -23.80 4.56
N LEU A 415 -3.97 -22.66 5.02
CA LEU A 415 -4.67 -21.38 4.94
C LEU A 415 -4.07 -20.52 3.82
N GLY A 416 -4.76 -20.46 2.68
CA GLY A 416 -4.51 -19.50 1.61
C GLY A 416 -5.38 -18.25 1.75
N THR A 417 -5.53 -17.75 2.98
CA THR A 417 -6.49 -16.71 3.39
C THR A 417 -5.96 -15.28 3.26
N GLY A 418 -4.77 -15.11 2.68
CA GLY A 418 -4.16 -13.83 2.38
C GLY A 418 -3.46 -13.19 3.58
N PHE A 419 -3.18 -11.90 3.46
CA PHE A 419 -2.42 -11.17 4.47
C PHE A 419 -3.14 -9.88 4.87
N GLU A 420 -2.94 -9.46 6.11
CA GLU A 420 -3.37 -8.17 6.64
C GLU A 420 -2.17 -7.20 6.67
N ARG A 421 -2.39 -5.97 6.22
CA ARG A 421 -1.36 -4.94 6.05
C ARG A 421 -1.77 -3.66 6.76
N ARG A 422 -2.19 -3.76 8.03
CA ARG A 422 -2.61 -2.62 8.83
C ARG A 422 -1.47 -2.18 9.75
N PRO A 423 -1.03 -0.91 9.71
CA PRO A 423 -0.03 -0.38 10.63
C PRO A 423 -0.33 -0.69 12.10
N ARG A 424 -1.57 -0.46 12.55
CA ARG A 424 -2.05 -0.72 13.92
C ARG A 424 -1.91 -2.19 14.38
N ALA A 425 -1.84 -3.15 13.47
CA ALA A 425 -1.65 -4.56 13.86
C ALA A 425 -0.19 -4.88 14.26
N MET A 426 0.74 -3.94 14.10
CA MET A 426 2.16 -4.12 14.38
C MET A 426 2.48 -3.70 15.82
N LYS A 427 2.60 -4.70 16.71
CA LYS A 427 2.85 -4.49 18.16
C LYS A 427 4.06 -3.61 18.47
N PHE A 428 5.12 -3.65 17.67
CA PHE A 428 6.30 -2.83 17.92
C PHE A 428 6.08 -1.32 17.70
N LEU A 429 4.90 -0.89 17.23
CA LEU A 429 4.51 0.52 17.06
C LEU A 429 3.54 1.01 18.15
N GLU A 430 3.23 0.18 19.15
CA GLU A 430 2.21 0.46 20.18
C GLU A 430 2.43 1.79 20.90
N GLU A 431 3.69 2.10 21.25
CA GLU A 431 4.10 3.34 21.90
C GLU A 431 3.88 4.61 21.04
N LEU A 432 3.66 4.44 19.73
CA LEU A 432 3.39 5.54 18.80
C LEU A 432 1.90 5.72 18.49
N HIS A 433 1.02 4.85 19.01
CA HIS A 433 -0.41 4.86 18.68
C HIS A 433 -1.07 6.22 18.95
N SER A 434 -0.76 6.84 20.08
CA SER A 434 -1.35 8.13 20.48
C SER A 434 -0.90 9.31 19.60
N TYR A 435 0.19 9.18 18.86
CA TYR A 435 0.76 10.26 18.03
C TYR A 435 0.23 10.25 16.60
N PHE A 436 -0.24 9.11 16.08
CA PHE A 436 -0.57 8.95 14.66
C PHE A 436 -1.99 8.39 14.46
N PRO A 437 -2.86 9.08 13.69
CA PRO A 437 -4.22 8.62 13.45
C PRO A 437 -4.35 7.26 12.75
N LEU A 438 -3.33 6.83 12.00
CA LEU A 438 -3.32 5.50 11.34
C LEU A 438 -2.94 4.36 12.28
N LEU A 439 -2.45 4.69 13.47
CA LEU A 439 -2.09 3.75 14.52
C LEU A 439 -3.13 3.76 15.67
N ASP A 440 -3.79 4.91 15.89
CA ASP A 440 -4.76 5.14 16.96
C ASP A 440 -6.07 4.34 16.79
N GLU A 441 -6.56 3.74 17.88
CA GLU A 441 -7.84 3.04 17.88
C GLU A 441 -9.04 3.99 17.86
N ASP A 442 -8.91 5.10 18.59
CA ASP A 442 -9.93 6.11 18.79
C ASP A 442 -9.76 7.29 17.84
N ALA A 443 -9.06 7.07 16.72
CA ALA A 443 -8.65 8.11 15.79
C ALA A 443 -9.83 9.00 15.35
N SER A 444 -10.99 8.40 15.08
CA SER A 444 -12.21 9.10 14.67
C SER A 444 -12.73 10.05 15.76
N GLU A 445 -12.71 9.60 17.02
CA GLU A 445 -13.14 10.39 18.16
C GLU A 445 -12.17 11.55 18.41
N LYS A 446 -10.86 11.25 18.40
CA LYS A 446 -9.81 12.25 18.61
C LYS A 446 -9.80 13.33 17.52
N LYS A 447 -9.98 12.94 16.25
CA LYS A 447 -10.15 13.88 15.14
C LYS A 447 -11.37 14.78 15.36
N ARG A 448 -12.50 14.21 15.81
CA ARG A 448 -13.72 14.96 16.12
C ARG A 448 -13.50 15.98 17.25
N VAL A 449 -12.84 15.59 18.34
CA VAL A 449 -12.49 16.48 19.46
C VAL A 449 -11.59 17.63 19.02
N LEU A 450 -10.65 17.38 18.10
CA LEU A 450 -9.80 18.41 17.51
C LEU A 450 -10.55 19.34 16.52
N GLY A 451 -11.86 19.14 16.31
CA GLY A 451 -12.70 19.97 15.44
C GLY A 451 -12.75 19.48 13.98
N PHE A 452 -12.29 18.26 13.70
CA PHE A 452 -12.24 17.70 12.35
C PHE A 452 -13.27 16.59 12.14
N GLY A 453 -14.15 16.76 11.15
CA GLY A 453 -15.13 15.74 10.73
C GLY A 453 -14.55 14.71 9.76
N GLN A 454 -15.28 13.61 9.53
CA GLN A 454 -15.03 12.68 8.41
C GLN A 454 -15.00 13.44 7.06
N GLU A 455 -14.41 12.85 6.03
CA GLU A 455 -14.45 13.32 4.63
C GLU A 455 -15.93 13.64 4.27
N ARG A 456 -16.39 14.89 4.46
CA ARG A 456 -17.76 15.29 4.13
C ARG A 456 -17.81 15.57 2.64
N GLU A 457 -18.76 14.93 1.95
CA GLU A 457 -19.01 15.10 0.50
C GLU A 457 -19.37 16.54 0.08
N GLY A 458 -19.63 17.46 1.01
CA GLY A 458 -20.01 18.84 0.70
C GLY A 458 -19.02 19.86 1.24
N SER A 459 -18.22 20.48 0.35
CA SER A 459 -18.03 21.95 0.29
C SER A 459 -16.79 22.36 -0.50
N LEU A 460 -15.71 21.56 -0.52
CA LEU A 460 -14.45 21.92 -1.19
C LEU A 460 -14.04 20.91 -2.27
N TRP A 461 -14.23 19.61 -1.97
CA TRP A 461 -13.91 18.49 -2.86
C TRP A 461 -14.85 18.40 -4.07
N ALA A 462 -16.14 18.62 -3.84
CA ALA A 462 -17.19 18.47 -4.86
C ALA A 462 -17.19 19.60 -5.92
N ARG A 463 -16.61 20.78 -5.62
CA ARG A 463 -16.59 21.92 -6.56
C ARG A 463 -15.55 21.78 -7.67
N VAL A 464 -14.61 20.84 -7.54
CA VAL A 464 -13.58 20.56 -8.55
C VAL A 464 -14.03 19.42 -9.50
N ASP A 465 -15.12 18.72 -9.18
CA ASP A 465 -15.54 17.48 -9.85
C ASP A 465 -16.77 17.64 -10.78
N GLU A 466 -17.36 18.84 -10.90
CA GLU A 466 -18.42 19.14 -11.88
C GLU A 466 -17.87 20.10 -12.95
N ASP A 467 -17.53 19.56 -14.12
CA ASP A 467 -17.34 20.22 -15.43
C ASP A 467 -15.95 20.68 -15.93
N ASP A 468 -14.82 20.37 -15.27
CA ASP A 468 -13.48 20.73 -15.80
C ASP A 468 -12.60 19.51 -16.14
N GLU A 469 -13.00 18.75 -17.16
CA GLU A 469 -12.03 18.02 -17.98
C GLU A 469 -11.56 18.98 -19.10
N ASP A 470 -10.29 19.39 -19.04
CA ASP A 470 -9.50 20.10 -20.06
C ASP A 470 -9.39 21.64 -20.05
N GLU A 471 -9.85 22.35 -19.01
CA GLU A 471 -9.31 23.70 -18.72
C GLU A 471 -8.26 23.62 -17.61
N GLN A 472 -6.99 23.79 -17.98
CA GLN A 472 -5.92 24.14 -17.06
C GLN A 472 -6.19 25.54 -16.48
N GLN A 473 -7.20 25.68 -15.62
CA GLN A 473 -7.23 26.79 -14.69
C GLN A 473 -6.17 26.49 -13.63
N GLU A 474 -5.07 27.23 -13.70
CA GLU A 474 -4.18 27.48 -12.57
C GLU A 474 -5.03 27.98 -11.40
N GLY A 475 -5.62 27.07 -10.62
CA GLY A 475 -6.10 27.41 -9.29
C GLY A 475 -4.92 27.98 -8.51
N ASP A 476 -5.14 29.09 -7.79
CA ASP A 476 -4.11 29.74 -6.97
C ASP A 476 -3.34 28.65 -6.20
N GLU A 477 -2.00 28.68 -6.25
CA GLU A 477 -1.12 27.66 -5.64
C GLU A 477 -1.51 27.38 -4.16
N ASP A 478 -2.02 28.41 -3.49
CA ASP A 478 -2.54 28.38 -2.12
C ASP A 478 -3.76 27.46 -1.95
N GLU A 479 -4.70 27.41 -2.90
CA GLU A 479 -5.86 26.53 -2.85
C GLU A 479 -5.46 25.06 -3.01
N GLN A 480 -4.56 24.77 -3.94
CA GLN A 480 -4.03 23.41 -4.12
C GLN A 480 -3.28 22.94 -2.88
N GLN A 481 -2.49 23.83 -2.26
CA GLN A 481 -1.79 23.53 -1.03
C GLN A 481 -2.74 23.27 0.15
N GLN A 482 -3.81 24.05 0.26
CA GLN A 482 -4.86 23.83 1.26
C GLN A 482 -5.59 22.49 1.05
N LEU A 483 -5.87 22.11 -0.19
CA LEU A 483 -6.47 20.82 -0.52
C LEU A 483 -5.56 19.65 -0.13
N GLU A 484 -4.27 19.71 -0.46
CA GLU A 484 -3.28 18.69 -0.05
C GLU A 484 -3.19 18.57 1.47
N TYR A 485 -3.17 19.70 2.18
CA TYR A 485 -3.17 19.71 3.63
C TYR A 485 -4.41 19.03 4.23
N GLN A 486 -5.57 19.25 3.62
CA GLN A 486 -6.79 18.55 4.01
C GLN A 486 -6.72 17.04 3.73
N ARG A 487 -6.10 16.59 2.62
CA ARG A 487 -5.85 15.14 2.38
C ARG A 487 -5.00 14.55 3.49
N HIS A 488 -3.88 15.19 3.79
CA HIS A 488 -2.93 14.77 4.82
C HIS A 488 -3.63 14.60 6.17
N ARG A 489 -4.44 15.60 6.54
CA ARG A 489 -5.22 15.60 7.76
C ARG A 489 -6.25 14.48 7.80
N THR A 490 -7.08 14.33 6.77
CA THR A 490 -8.15 13.32 6.84
C THR A 490 -7.59 11.91 6.82
N ARG A 491 -6.57 11.67 5.98
CA ARG A 491 -6.01 10.35 5.73
C ARG A 491 -4.97 9.92 6.77
N GLY A 492 -4.37 10.86 7.50
CA GLY A 492 -3.32 10.58 8.48
C GLY A 492 -2.00 10.13 7.86
N ILE A 493 -1.85 10.30 6.55
CA ILE A 493 -0.66 9.96 5.75
C ILE A 493 -0.53 10.99 4.62
N THR A 494 0.66 11.17 4.10
CA THR A 494 0.97 12.01 2.94
C THR A 494 1.12 11.19 1.65
N ARG A 495 1.13 11.87 0.49
CA ARG A 495 1.33 11.24 -0.82
C ARG A 495 2.67 10.50 -0.95
N ASP A 496 3.69 10.95 -0.22
CA ASP A 496 5.02 10.33 -0.15
C ASP A 496 5.13 9.30 0.99
N TYR A 497 4.01 8.71 1.42
CA TYR A 497 3.93 7.60 2.36
C TYR A 497 4.33 7.90 3.81
N ARG A 498 4.50 9.18 4.18
CA ARG A 498 4.83 9.58 5.54
C ARG A 498 3.57 9.70 6.39
N LEU A 499 3.58 9.10 7.58
CA LEU A 499 2.49 9.27 8.55
C LEU A 499 2.43 10.70 9.07
N VAL A 500 1.22 11.21 9.25
CA VAL A 500 0.95 12.58 9.72
C VAL A 500 0.60 12.52 11.20
N SER A 501 1.44 13.12 12.05
CA SER A 501 1.21 13.17 13.50
C SER A 501 0.08 14.14 13.86
N TYR A 502 -0.64 13.86 14.94
CA TYR A 502 -1.56 14.81 15.58
C TYR A 502 -0.88 16.14 16.00
N LEU A 503 0.44 16.13 16.19
CA LEU A 503 1.22 17.34 16.55
C LEU A 503 1.71 18.14 15.33
N SER A 504 1.48 17.64 14.12
CA SER A 504 1.81 18.38 12.90
C SER A 504 0.86 19.55 12.69
N ASP A 505 1.26 20.52 11.88
CA ASP A 505 0.41 21.67 11.57
C ASP A 505 -0.96 21.21 11.05
N ALA A 506 -1.01 20.12 10.27
CA ALA A 506 -2.24 19.53 9.70
C ALA A 506 -3.38 19.36 10.71
N PHE A 507 -3.06 19.14 11.99
CA PHE A 507 -4.02 18.94 13.06
C PHE A 507 -4.01 20.03 14.13
N LYS A 508 -3.20 21.08 13.99
CA LYS A 508 -3.31 22.28 14.82
C LYS A 508 -4.57 23.04 14.42
N GLN A 509 -5.35 23.50 15.39
CA GLN A 509 -6.52 24.34 15.13
C GLN A 509 -6.08 25.58 14.34
N ALA A 510 -6.56 25.74 13.11
CA ALA A 510 -6.46 27.01 12.42
C ALA A 510 -7.42 28.00 13.11
N PRO A 511 -7.01 29.23 13.47
CA PRO A 511 -7.98 30.27 13.75
C PRO A 511 -8.81 30.48 12.49
N LEU A 512 -10.13 30.31 12.60
CA LEU A 512 -11.05 30.58 11.49
C LEU A 512 -10.82 32.02 11.01
N PRO A 513 -10.55 32.27 9.71
CA PRO A 513 -10.62 33.62 9.20
C PRO A 513 -12.09 34.07 9.28
N ALA A 514 -12.36 35.09 10.09
CA ALA A 514 -13.64 35.77 10.08
C ALA A 514 -13.82 36.42 8.71
N THR A 515 -14.70 35.88 7.87
CA THR A 515 -15.14 36.54 6.65
C THR A 515 -15.97 37.77 7.02
N PRO A 516 -15.59 39.01 6.62
CA PRO A 516 -16.53 40.11 6.65
C PRO A 516 -17.47 39.98 5.45
N THR A 517 -18.75 39.74 5.71
CA THR A 517 -19.81 39.86 4.71
C THR A 517 -19.98 41.33 4.33
N THR A 518 -19.45 41.75 3.18
CA THR A 518 -19.88 42.97 2.51
C THR A 518 -20.99 42.65 1.52
N SER A 519 -22.22 42.94 1.93
CA SER A 519 -23.36 43.10 1.04
C SER A 519 -23.25 44.42 0.28
N LEU A 520 -23.27 44.38 -1.05
CA LEU A 520 -23.55 45.54 -1.90
C LEU A 520 -24.72 45.19 -2.84
N SER A 521 -25.93 45.54 -2.40
CA SER A 521 -26.97 46.12 -3.26
C SER A 521 -26.54 47.56 -3.56
N SER A 522 -26.76 48.22 -4.69
CA SER A 522 -27.68 48.10 -5.82
C SER A 522 -27.15 49.10 -6.88
N SER A 523 -27.33 49.00 -8.19
CA SER A 523 -28.54 49.38 -8.94
C SER A 523 -28.12 49.96 -10.31
N ILE A 524 -29.04 49.85 -11.28
CA ILE A 524 -29.38 50.82 -12.35
C ILE A 524 -29.32 50.27 -13.79
N ALA A 525 -30.51 50.38 -14.41
CA ALA A 525 -30.85 50.65 -15.81
C ALA A 525 -30.84 49.54 -16.86
N SER A 526 -32.08 49.10 -17.12
CA SER A 526 -32.61 48.79 -18.44
C SER A 526 -32.22 49.80 -19.54
N SER A 527 -31.79 49.30 -20.69
CA SER A 527 -31.89 50.00 -21.97
C SER A 527 -32.08 49.00 -23.10
N SER A 528 -33.32 48.92 -23.58
CA SER A 528 -33.66 48.30 -24.86
C SER A 528 -33.24 49.22 -26.02
N ARG A 529 -32.59 48.67 -27.05
CA ARG A 529 -32.80 49.14 -28.44
C ARG A 529 -32.49 48.05 -29.47
N ARG A 530 -33.47 47.88 -30.35
CA ARG A 530 -33.54 47.05 -31.56
C ARG A 530 -32.47 47.39 -32.60
N VAL A 531 -32.25 46.45 -33.54
CA VAL A 531 -32.19 46.56 -35.03
C VAL A 531 -31.89 45.15 -35.55
N SER A 532 -32.90 44.37 -35.94
CA SER A 532 -33.40 44.10 -37.33
C SER A 532 -32.48 43.20 -38.18
N GLN A 533 -32.92 41.96 -38.43
CA GLN A 533 -33.47 41.44 -39.70
C GLN A 533 -32.42 41.10 -40.76
N LEU A 534 -32.39 39.82 -41.16
CA LEU A 534 -32.52 39.40 -42.56
C LEU A 534 -32.98 37.94 -42.64
N THR A 535 -34.00 37.74 -43.46
CA THR A 535 -34.74 36.52 -43.76
C THR A 535 -34.22 35.83 -45.02
N SER A 536 -34.69 34.58 -45.21
CA SER A 536 -34.89 33.88 -46.51
C SER A 536 -33.65 33.08 -46.97
N LEU A 537 -33.68 31.83 -47.46
CA LEU A 537 -34.66 30.94 -48.13
C LEU A 537 -34.07 29.50 -48.07
N SER A 538 -34.79 28.47 -47.62
CA SER A 538 -35.59 27.48 -48.40
C SER A 538 -34.88 26.20 -48.88
N SER A 539 -35.71 25.14 -49.01
CA SER A 539 -35.52 23.77 -49.53
C SER A 539 -34.90 22.77 -48.53
N ALA A 540 -35.61 21.81 -47.93
CA ALA A 540 -36.73 20.91 -48.27
C ALA A 540 -36.36 19.69 -49.11
N SER A 541 -36.91 18.54 -48.65
CA SER A 541 -37.08 17.23 -49.31
C SER A 541 -35.90 16.27 -49.11
N SER A 542 -36.05 14.98 -48.75
CA SER A 542 -37.18 14.04 -48.82
C SER A 542 -36.92 12.87 -47.83
N ARG A 543 -37.88 12.43 -47.00
CA ARG A 543 -38.90 11.35 -47.23
C ARG A 543 -38.26 10.00 -47.63
N ASN A 544 -38.67 8.82 -47.17
CA ASN A 544 -39.90 8.38 -46.50
C ASN A 544 -39.81 6.89 -46.08
N SER A 545 -40.67 6.50 -45.13
CA SER A 545 -41.47 5.24 -45.07
C SER A 545 -40.76 3.87 -44.89
N SER A 546 -41.27 2.86 -44.16
CA SER A 546 -42.56 2.62 -43.47
C SER A 546 -42.59 1.19 -42.87
N ARG A 547 -43.40 0.99 -41.81
CA ARG A 547 -44.21 -0.22 -41.44
C ARG A 547 -43.42 -1.49 -41.01
N ASP A 548 -43.88 -2.38 -40.13
CA ASP A 548 -45.22 -2.66 -39.61
C ASP A 548 -45.15 -3.39 -38.24
N SER A 549 -46.34 -3.60 -37.69
CA SER A 549 -46.75 -3.97 -36.33
C SER A 549 -46.90 -5.48 -36.04
N SER A 550 -46.86 -5.89 -34.75
CA SER A 550 -47.89 -6.76 -34.13
C SER A 550 -47.65 -7.05 -32.62
N ASN A 551 -48.78 -7.03 -31.90
CA ASN A 551 -49.02 -7.25 -30.47
C ASN A 551 -48.81 -8.72 -30.01
N VAL A 552 -48.75 -8.96 -28.68
CA VAL A 552 -49.83 -9.65 -27.89
C VAL A 552 -49.41 -9.94 -26.42
N SER A 553 -50.35 -9.58 -25.50
CA SER A 553 -50.69 -10.16 -24.17
C SER A 553 -50.06 -9.70 -22.84
N SER A 554 -50.92 -9.01 -22.06
CA SER A 554 -50.99 -8.92 -20.57
C SER A 554 -51.66 -10.19 -19.95
N PRO A 555 -51.82 -10.38 -18.60
CA PRO A 555 -52.60 -9.51 -17.69
C PRO A 555 -52.20 -9.42 -16.17
N SER A 556 -52.76 -8.37 -15.51
CA SER A 556 -53.31 -8.22 -14.11
C SER A 556 -52.46 -8.50 -12.83
N VAL A 557 -52.61 -7.87 -11.63
CA VAL A 557 -53.45 -6.81 -10.99
C VAL A 557 -52.95 -6.53 -9.52
N THR A 558 -53.28 -5.35 -8.94
CA THR A 558 -53.28 -4.86 -7.51
C THR A 558 -51.94 -4.50 -6.81
N ARG A 559 -51.80 -3.42 -6.01
CA ARG A 559 -52.63 -2.94 -4.87
C ARG A 559 -52.29 -1.47 -4.42
N ARG A 560 -53.20 -0.91 -3.60
CA ARG A 560 -53.46 0.46 -3.05
C ARG A 560 -52.43 1.17 -2.12
N GLY A 561 -52.58 2.50 -2.01
CA GLY A 561 -52.71 3.30 -0.75
C GLY A 561 -51.53 4.21 -0.38
N SER A 562 -51.55 5.54 -0.58
CA SER A 562 -52.15 6.65 0.23
C SER A 562 -51.24 7.20 1.36
N ALA A 563 -50.85 8.48 1.29
CA ALA A 563 -51.18 9.56 2.25
C ALA A 563 -50.22 10.78 2.16
N ALA A 564 -50.79 11.97 2.30
CA ALA A 564 -50.17 13.31 2.29
C ALA A 564 -50.53 14.07 3.58
N VAL A 565 -49.69 15.02 4.02
CA VAL A 565 -49.89 16.06 5.08
C VAL A 565 -48.81 17.14 4.82
N SER A 566 -49.02 18.39 4.37
CA SER A 566 -49.73 19.61 4.84
C SER A 566 -49.00 20.44 5.94
N GLU A 567 -48.74 21.72 5.60
CA GLU A 567 -48.18 22.83 6.41
C GLU A 567 -49.07 23.25 7.61
N PRO A 568 -48.59 24.14 8.52
CA PRO A 568 -49.01 25.56 8.43
C PRO A 568 -48.00 26.62 8.94
N SER A 569 -48.48 27.86 8.93
CA SER A 569 -47.85 29.20 8.93
C SER A 569 -47.64 29.93 10.29
N SER A 570 -46.78 30.97 10.22
CA SER A 570 -46.84 32.32 10.84
C SER A 570 -46.66 32.53 12.36
N SER A 571 -45.74 33.45 12.73
CA SER A 571 -46.05 34.67 13.51
C SER A 571 -44.88 35.66 13.53
N ARG A 572 -45.21 36.96 13.51
CA ARG A 572 -44.35 38.14 13.56
C ARG A 572 -44.43 38.75 14.98
N SER A 573 -43.36 39.38 15.46
CA SER A 573 -43.46 40.46 16.47
C SER A 573 -42.27 41.42 16.34
N SER A 574 -42.58 42.69 16.54
CA SER A 574 -41.79 43.90 16.30
C SER A 574 -41.45 44.59 17.62
N VAL A 575 -40.25 45.15 17.80
CA VAL A 575 -39.99 46.28 18.72
C VAL A 575 -38.86 47.17 18.16
N THR A 576 -39.03 48.48 18.39
CA THR A 576 -38.39 49.68 17.84
C THR A 576 -37.18 50.22 18.65
N LEU A 577 -36.21 50.80 17.91
CA LEU A 577 -35.44 52.06 18.08
C LEU A 577 -34.79 52.47 19.42
N HIS A 578 -33.49 52.80 19.38
CA HIS A 578 -32.91 54.05 19.92
C HIS A 578 -31.56 54.39 19.24
N ASP A 579 -31.45 55.66 18.84
CA ASP A 579 -30.25 56.38 18.37
C ASP A 579 -29.31 56.70 19.55
N ASP A 580 -27.99 56.78 19.35
CA ASP A 580 -27.25 58.06 19.40
C ASP A 580 -25.72 57.91 19.32
N ASP A 581 -25.16 58.99 18.78
CA ASP A 581 -23.81 59.57 18.92
C ASP A 581 -22.56 58.93 18.31
N GLY A 582 -21.91 59.78 17.53
CA GLY A 582 -20.61 59.55 16.89
C GLY A 582 -19.44 59.97 17.77
N THR A 583 -18.25 59.57 17.34
CA THR A 583 -17.03 60.40 17.38
C THR A 583 -15.92 59.69 16.61
N ALA A 584 -15.34 60.42 15.66
CA ALA A 584 -14.12 60.04 14.97
C ALA A 584 -12.92 60.13 15.92
N LEU A 585 -11.92 59.25 15.76
CA LEU A 585 -10.49 59.61 15.80
C LEU A 585 -9.58 58.39 15.56
N ASN A 586 -8.84 58.52 14.47
CA ASN A 586 -7.38 58.38 14.35
C ASN A 586 -6.65 57.05 14.55
N THR A 587 -5.82 56.82 13.53
CA THR A 587 -4.73 55.87 13.37
C THR A 587 -3.79 55.73 14.58
N GLY A 588 -3.46 54.49 14.92
CA GLY A 588 -2.49 54.15 15.96
C GLY A 588 -1.99 52.71 15.82
N ARG A 589 -0.91 52.55 15.05
CA ARG A 589 -0.10 51.32 14.94
C ARG A 589 0.44 51.00 16.34
N THR A 590 -0.02 49.91 16.97
CA THR A 590 0.58 49.38 18.20
C THR A 590 1.07 47.97 17.95
N SER A 591 2.39 47.84 17.92
CA SER A 591 3.10 46.56 17.99
C SER A 591 2.96 46.01 19.40
N CYS A 592 2.19 44.93 19.57
CA CYS A 592 2.24 44.13 20.79
C CYS A 592 3.47 43.22 20.75
N ALA A 593 4.42 43.49 21.63
CA ALA A 593 5.48 42.56 21.98
C ALA A 593 4.85 41.28 22.56
N ALA A 594 5.17 40.14 21.97
CA ALA A 594 4.71 38.84 22.44
C ALA A 594 5.43 38.48 23.75
N ALA A 595 4.65 38.32 24.83
CA ALA A 595 5.07 37.61 26.03
C ALA A 595 5.42 36.15 25.67
N GLY A 596 6.48 35.61 26.27
CA GLY A 596 7.00 34.27 26.01
C GLY A 596 5.94 33.18 26.18
N GLY A 597 5.46 32.64 25.08
CA GLY A 597 4.58 31.47 25.05
C GLY A 597 5.41 30.20 25.05
N LYS A 598 5.04 29.21 25.88
CA LYS A 598 5.57 27.84 25.80
C LYS A 598 5.48 27.35 24.35
N LYS A 599 6.60 26.85 23.80
CA LYS A 599 6.65 26.32 22.44
C LYS A 599 5.72 25.10 22.37
N ALA A 600 4.79 25.09 21.42
CA ALA A 600 3.88 23.96 21.26
C ALA A 600 4.66 22.69 20.89
N ALA A 601 4.38 21.58 21.59
CA ALA A 601 5.03 20.29 21.33
C ALA A 601 4.86 19.89 19.85
N SER A 602 5.94 19.38 19.25
CA SER A 602 5.99 19.01 17.84
C SER A 602 6.54 17.60 17.63
N PHE A 603 6.16 16.93 16.56
CA PHE A 603 6.69 15.60 16.21
C PHE A 603 7.54 15.74 14.95
N GLU A 604 8.86 15.82 15.12
CA GLU A 604 9.82 16.07 14.03
C GLU A 604 10.34 14.81 13.37
N ALA A 605 10.33 13.68 14.07
CA ALA A 605 10.75 12.41 13.50
C ALA A 605 9.73 11.92 12.45
N ASN A 606 10.18 11.39 11.32
CA ASN A 606 9.27 10.93 10.28
C ASN A 606 9.15 9.41 10.26
N MET A 607 7.94 8.91 10.00
CA MET A 607 7.67 7.48 9.82
C MET A 607 7.04 7.26 8.46
N TYR A 608 7.69 6.46 7.62
CA TYR A 608 7.22 6.07 6.30
C TYR A 608 6.66 4.66 6.34
N PHE A 609 5.43 4.46 5.89
CA PHE A 609 4.78 3.15 5.90
C PHE A 609 4.60 2.61 4.49
N LEU A 610 5.13 1.43 4.18
CA LEU A 610 5.18 0.91 2.81
C LEU A 610 4.38 -0.39 2.67
N GLY A 611 3.47 -0.43 1.68
CA GLY A 611 2.81 -1.66 1.28
C GLY A 611 1.60 -2.07 2.11
N GLY A 612 0.89 -1.11 2.70
CA GLY A 612 -0.41 -1.30 3.35
C GLY A 612 -1.31 -0.05 3.34
N ASN A 613 -1.17 0.77 2.31
CA ASN A 613 -1.85 2.05 2.10
C ASN A 613 -2.79 2.01 0.90
N GLU A 614 -3.26 0.84 0.46
CA GLU A 614 -4.10 0.72 -0.74
C GLU A 614 -5.35 1.60 -0.69
N ALA A 615 -5.90 1.82 0.52
CA ALA A 615 -7.04 2.70 0.73
C ALA A 615 -6.76 4.13 0.24
N THR A 616 -5.52 4.62 0.30
CA THR A 616 -5.14 6.01 -0.02
C THR A 616 -4.24 6.13 -1.25
N HIS A 617 -3.46 5.09 -1.58
CA HIS A 617 -2.48 5.08 -2.67
C HIS A 617 -2.83 4.10 -3.80
N GLY A 618 -3.92 3.34 -3.69
CA GLY A 618 -4.37 2.40 -4.72
C GLY A 618 -3.73 1.01 -4.63
N LEU A 619 -4.20 0.09 -5.47
CA LEU A 619 -3.82 -1.34 -5.42
C LEU A 619 -2.33 -1.62 -5.67
N SER A 620 -1.65 -0.72 -6.37
CA SER A 620 -0.20 -0.84 -6.62
C SER A 620 0.62 -0.76 -5.34
N ASP A 621 0.11 -0.14 -4.26
CA ASP A 621 0.89 0.08 -3.05
C ASP A 621 1.43 -1.23 -2.43
N SER A 622 0.62 -2.29 -2.41
CA SER A 622 1.04 -3.57 -1.80
C SER A 622 1.94 -4.44 -2.70
N LEU A 623 2.18 -4.00 -3.94
CA LEU A 623 2.78 -4.81 -4.99
C LEU A 623 4.23 -4.45 -5.29
N LEU A 624 4.95 -5.44 -5.81
CA LEU A 624 6.31 -5.26 -6.33
C LEU A 624 6.35 -4.30 -7.52
N SER A 625 5.24 -4.15 -8.22
CA SER A 625 5.15 -3.48 -9.51
C SER A 625 5.60 -2.02 -9.51
N ILE A 626 5.64 -1.35 -8.35
CA ILE A 626 6.00 0.07 -8.25
C ILE A 626 7.11 0.36 -7.24
N VAL A 627 7.82 -0.66 -6.74
CA VAL A 627 8.81 -0.45 -5.66
C VAL A 627 9.95 0.47 -6.09
N ALA A 628 10.43 0.36 -7.33
CA ALA A 628 11.46 1.23 -7.89
C ALA A 628 11.04 2.71 -7.91
N HIS A 629 9.81 2.98 -8.37
CA HIS A 629 9.27 4.33 -8.42
C HIS A 629 9.09 4.91 -7.01
N ARG A 630 8.50 4.12 -6.10
CA ARG A 630 8.32 4.50 -4.70
C ARG A 630 9.64 4.78 -4.00
N ALA A 631 10.66 3.96 -4.23
CA ALA A 631 11.99 4.19 -3.68
C ALA A 631 12.57 5.55 -4.11
N GLY A 632 12.34 5.96 -5.37
CA GLY A 632 12.70 7.29 -5.86
C GLY A 632 11.91 8.43 -5.21
N GLU A 633 10.60 8.26 -5.00
CA GLU A 633 9.77 9.23 -4.25
C GLU A 633 10.24 9.39 -2.80
N LEU A 634 10.48 8.28 -2.10
CA LEU A 634 10.96 8.30 -0.72
C LEU A 634 12.36 8.92 -0.60
N THR A 635 13.27 8.60 -1.52
CA THR A 635 14.61 9.20 -1.53
C THR A 635 14.54 10.72 -1.64
N ARG A 636 13.66 11.24 -2.51
CA ARG A 636 13.41 12.69 -2.62
C ARG A 636 12.79 13.27 -1.35
N SER A 637 11.79 12.59 -0.76
CA SER A 637 11.18 13.03 0.49
C SER A 637 12.20 13.13 1.62
N LEU A 638 13.04 12.10 1.80
CA LEU A 638 14.08 12.06 2.83
C LEU A 638 15.09 13.21 2.67
N LEU A 639 15.49 13.52 1.43
CA LEU A 639 16.37 14.66 1.14
C LEU A 639 15.72 15.99 1.55
N VAL A 640 14.44 16.19 1.22
CA VAL A 640 13.68 17.38 1.62
C VAL A 640 13.60 17.49 3.15
N GLN A 641 13.28 16.39 3.85
CA GLN A 641 13.20 16.41 5.31
C GLN A 641 14.56 16.71 5.95
N GLN A 642 15.65 16.15 5.41
CA GLN A 642 16.99 16.45 5.90
C GLN A 642 17.34 17.94 5.72
N GLN A 643 16.95 18.56 4.60
CA GLN A 643 17.15 20.00 4.38
C GLN A 643 16.35 20.87 5.37
N LEU A 644 15.11 20.48 5.68
CA LEU A 644 14.29 21.20 6.66
C LEU A 644 14.88 21.08 8.07
N GLN A 645 15.38 19.89 8.43
CA GLN A 645 16.01 19.64 9.72
C GLN A 645 17.32 20.44 9.88
N THR A 646 18.17 20.51 8.84
CA THR A 646 19.41 21.32 8.90
C THR A 646 19.13 22.82 8.96
N ARG A 647 18.11 23.31 8.22
CA ARG A 647 17.66 24.70 8.31
C ARG A 647 17.17 25.05 9.71
N ASN A 648 16.33 24.21 10.32
CA ASN A 648 15.82 24.43 11.67
C ASN A 648 16.92 24.38 12.74
N ALA A 649 17.95 23.55 12.55
CA ALA A 649 19.13 23.55 13.43
C ALA A 649 19.93 24.86 13.30
N SER A 650 20.10 25.38 12.08
CA SER A 650 20.84 26.62 11.84
C SER A 650 20.10 27.87 12.32
N SER A 651 18.76 27.89 12.28
CA SER A 651 17.94 29.00 12.78
C SER A 651 17.81 29.01 14.31
N GLY A 652 17.93 27.85 14.97
CA GLY A 652 17.95 27.75 16.44
C GLY A 652 19.25 28.27 17.09
N ILE A 653 20.35 28.37 16.33
CA ILE A 653 21.66 28.83 16.84
C ILE A 653 21.81 30.36 16.75
N SER A 654 20.96 31.08 15.98
CA SER A 654 21.15 32.53 15.74
C SER A 654 20.49 33.46 16.79
N SER A 655 19.88 32.93 17.85
CA SER A 655 19.22 33.76 18.89
C SER A 655 20.06 34.06 20.14
N SER A 656 21.30 33.58 20.28
CA SER A 656 22.10 33.79 21.51
C SER A 656 23.53 34.35 21.34
N ALA A 657 23.96 34.76 20.15
CA ALA A 657 25.28 35.42 20.00
C ALA A 657 25.20 36.68 19.13
N LYS A 658 24.86 37.82 19.74
CA LYS A 658 25.25 39.13 19.19
C LYS A 658 26.74 39.34 19.50
N ASP A 659 27.60 38.95 18.57
CA ASP A 659 28.98 39.40 18.55
C ASP A 659 29.02 40.85 17.98
N PRO A 660 29.46 41.88 18.74
CA PRO A 660 29.36 43.28 18.30
C PRO A 660 30.42 43.71 17.27
N ASN A 661 31.22 42.80 16.71
CA ASN A 661 32.38 43.19 15.93
C ASN A 661 32.63 42.33 14.68
N ALA A 662 31.74 42.43 13.69
CA ALA A 662 32.05 42.03 12.31
C ALA A 662 31.83 43.22 11.36
N ALA A 663 32.93 43.84 10.99
CA ALA A 663 33.00 45.02 10.15
C ALA A 663 32.68 44.73 8.67
N LYS A 664 31.93 45.67 8.08
CA LYS A 664 31.95 46.13 6.68
C LYS A 664 32.74 45.27 5.67
N ILE A 665 32.01 44.59 4.78
CA ILE A 665 32.46 44.37 3.40
C ILE A 665 31.38 44.91 2.47
N LYS A 666 31.76 45.95 1.73
CA LYS A 666 31.02 46.62 0.66
C LYS A 666 31.09 45.70 -0.57
N ILE A 667 29.96 45.21 -1.07
CA ILE A 667 29.89 44.60 -2.41
C ILE A 667 29.36 45.68 -3.36
N GLN A 668 30.20 46.05 -4.32
CA GLN A 668 29.83 46.90 -5.46
C GLN A 668 28.98 46.06 -6.41
N HIS A 669 27.87 46.64 -6.85
CA HIS A 669 27.07 46.14 -7.97
C HIS A 669 27.84 46.41 -9.28
N GLU A 670 28.09 45.37 -10.07
CA GLU A 670 28.33 45.48 -11.51
C GLU A 670 27.19 44.76 -12.23
N ASP A 671 26.37 45.57 -12.91
CA ASP A 671 25.35 45.13 -13.86
C ASP A 671 26.03 44.68 -15.16
N GLY A 672 25.84 43.42 -15.55
CA GLY A 672 26.21 42.96 -16.89
C GLY A 672 26.36 41.45 -17.02
N SER A 673 25.27 40.72 -17.26
CA SER A 673 25.36 39.32 -17.74
C SER A 673 24.06 38.72 -18.32
N ILE A 674 22.92 39.43 -18.34
CA ILE A 674 21.65 38.84 -18.80
C ILE A 674 21.51 38.80 -20.33
N GLU A 675 22.22 39.65 -21.07
CA GLU A 675 22.18 39.66 -22.56
C GLU A 675 23.12 38.63 -23.20
N GLU A 676 24.26 38.29 -22.57
CA GLU A 676 25.17 37.26 -23.11
C GLU A 676 24.61 35.84 -22.95
N ALA A 677 23.86 35.57 -21.88
CA ALA A 677 23.18 34.28 -21.69
C ALA A 677 22.06 34.04 -22.73
N LYS A 678 21.35 35.12 -23.13
CA LYS A 678 20.29 35.05 -24.14
C LYS A 678 20.85 34.84 -25.56
N LEU A 679 22.02 35.40 -25.87
CA LEU A 679 22.68 35.22 -27.16
C LEU A 679 23.26 33.80 -27.34
N LEU A 680 23.74 33.20 -26.25
CA LEU A 680 24.23 31.81 -26.24
C LEU A 680 23.10 30.79 -26.42
N ALA A 681 21.93 31.01 -25.79
CA ALA A 681 20.75 30.15 -25.97
C ALA A 681 20.17 30.22 -27.40
N LYS A 682 20.18 31.40 -28.04
CA LYS A 682 19.71 31.59 -29.42
C LYS A 682 20.62 30.91 -30.46
N ASN A 683 21.92 30.85 -30.20
CA ASN A 683 22.88 30.20 -31.10
C ASN A 683 22.91 28.67 -30.94
N LEU A 684 22.51 28.13 -29.78
CA LEU A 684 22.35 26.69 -29.58
C LEU A 684 21.10 26.14 -30.30
N ALA A 685 20.00 26.89 -30.29
CA ALA A 685 18.76 26.52 -30.96
C ALA A 685 18.88 26.49 -32.50
N ARG A 686 19.78 27.27 -33.09
CA ARG A 686 20.05 27.28 -34.54
C ARG A 686 20.91 26.11 -35.05
N LYS A 687 21.60 25.39 -34.16
CA LYS A 687 22.46 24.25 -34.51
C LYS A 687 21.75 22.88 -34.48
N LEU A 688 20.48 22.83 -34.07
CA LEU A 688 19.71 21.58 -33.93
C LEU A 688 18.61 21.41 -34.99
N SER A 689 18.58 22.23 -36.03
CA SER A 689 17.65 22.07 -37.16
C SER A 689 18.39 21.53 -38.39
N VAL A 690 18.34 20.22 -38.60
CA VAL A 690 18.71 19.58 -39.88
C VAL A 690 17.46 18.88 -40.41
N GLU A 691 17.01 19.29 -41.59
CA GLU A 691 15.91 18.70 -42.35
C GLU A 691 16.27 17.35 -42.99
N PRO A 692 15.26 16.52 -43.35
CA PRO A 692 15.45 15.17 -43.86
C PRO A 692 15.63 15.16 -45.38
N SER A 693 16.65 14.46 -45.87
CA SER A 693 16.66 13.98 -47.26
C SER A 693 17.50 12.71 -47.36
N PHE A 694 16.86 11.60 -47.75
CA PHE A 694 17.23 10.79 -48.91
C PHE A 694 16.31 9.56 -48.98
N ALA A 695 15.55 9.49 -50.06
CA ALA A 695 14.88 8.30 -50.53
C ALA A 695 15.91 7.37 -51.20
N LEU A 696 15.73 6.05 -51.04
CA LEU A 696 16.23 5.05 -51.98
C LEU A 696 15.38 3.78 -51.89
N GLU A 697 15.22 3.17 -53.05
CA GLU A 697 14.19 2.26 -53.49
C GLU A 697 14.30 0.82 -52.93
N ALA A 698 13.18 0.12 -53.07
CA ALA A 698 12.96 -1.29 -52.76
C ALA A 698 13.92 -2.26 -53.48
N GLN A 699 14.20 -3.40 -52.83
CA GLN A 699 13.68 -4.71 -53.26
C GLN A 699 13.95 -5.84 -52.24
N PRO A 700 13.16 -6.94 -52.27
CA PRO A 700 13.04 -7.92 -51.18
C PRO A 700 13.95 -9.13 -51.38
N GLN A 701 14.42 -9.74 -50.29
CA GLN A 701 14.86 -11.14 -50.31
C GLN A 701 14.32 -11.91 -49.11
N GLN A 702 13.58 -12.97 -49.46
CA GLN A 702 13.16 -14.09 -48.63
C GLN A 702 14.38 -14.83 -48.08
N LEU A 703 14.27 -15.41 -46.88
CA LEU A 703 14.19 -16.87 -46.67
C LEU A 703 14.31 -17.27 -45.18
N VAL A 704 13.26 -17.99 -44.76
CA VAL A 704 13.07 -18.92 -43.63
C VAL A 704 13.03 -18.35 -42.21
#